data_AF-A0A6L5X5D7-F1
#
_entry.id   AF-A0A6L5X5D7-F1
#
_cell.length_a   1.000
_cell.length_b   1.000
_cell.length_c   1.000
_cell.angle_alpha   90.00
_cell.angle_beta   90.00
_cell.angle_gamma   90.00
#
_symmetry.space_group_name_H-M   'P 1'
#
loop_
_entity.id
_entity.type
_entity.pdbx_description
1 polymer ?
#
loop_
_entity_poly.entity_id
_entity_poly.type
_entity_poly.pdbx_seq_one_letter_code
_entity_poly.pdbx_strand_id
1 'polypeptide(L)'
;MTDTSEDSTKENTEENVQPGTEASGNVGKNTESLTESGTDESSSEADDSTSSSESSYPAVVLETVADDGTSIKIDAPEGAFPEGIHVTVKAVEPDQILDALRTAADDPELAAEDVAAYDFDFWLDDGTQQIEPKKEIAVQIGLPELESGDTVSAWHLDSESDETAESETVTAESDSGTATITSDVFSIHAIVVRRQAESEVKIGYDGTIHSVTGPDNSKIILFCMNNDLHWPHSTPDTPNVPNYKKTTIEEFCKANKIPNNETLAQNVENVLYAGYPYNGYGLYQVVGQAVSLTEGEFNQFLDPPAYLRTDFPDSVGNNTFTYADRNDASKRALLAKFFQESMKLYPNGSTSSGVPYSQLTARPFYRAAFCMVNTDSPIDEYSKLYIRGSYVTESQAYKSTSNAIWTLMFNNSVPNNTEVAQDALTTKLLETAENDKILKQAPSSGDLTVSGGTTFRYSSEDGKWHTDPLKLSAPAGYLTPFTLSLPDGVSEESGRTQVTVGEEFSLVSASPASSSTISLSAKVPWMDGDLKVYEPVENGSASDGKGYQNMVGAVIKTNELSVSATLTRTDEYTDLTFKKKWEDHNNQDGLRPATTDYASKLHLMNGSTEVKDVKPTVTDNGDNSWTVVYSGLPKYAGGTAIAYSVKEDSVSGYTADAEMVADGGTLTNTHKVKSNTTSTSETNPTNTQNVQPGTTPTIETNPTNTQKETATTTPSSETDPTESSIKTSGGAGTAANGSNTNSSGSAKTGDNSALELYGLLSALSMAALLILLGMKHRRNKA
;
A
#
# COMPACT_ATOMS: atom_id res chain seq x y z
N MET A 1 -20.09 -58.98 -7.97
CA MET A 1 -20.87 -59.67 -6.93
C MET A 1 -21.70 -58.58 -6.27
N THR A 2 -22.92 -58.30 -6.75
CA THR A 2 -24.18 -59.09 -6.61
C THR A 2 -24.74 -58.98 -5.19
N ASP A 3 -26.00 -58.58 -4.95
CA ASP A 3 -27.08 -58.30 -5.92
C ASP A 3 -28.25 -57.50 -5.30
N THR A 4 -29.18 -57.01 -6.16
CA THR A 4 -30.62 -56.64 -5.89
C THR A 4 -30.95 -55.62 -4.78
N SER A 5 -31.66 -54.50 -5.01
CA SER A 5 -33.10 -54.32 -5.31
C SER A 5 -34.06 -54.69 -4.14
N GLU A 6 -35.24 -54.07 -3.94
CA GLU A 6 -36.11 -53.29 -4.84
C GLU A 6 -37.02 -52.27 -4.09
N ASP A 7 -37.88 -51.56 -4.82
CA ASP A 7 -38.72 -50.39 -4.48
C ASP A 7 -39.89 -50.59 -3.47
N SER A 8 -40.37 -49.50 -2.80
CA SER A 8 -41.79 -49.02 -2.79
C SER A 8 -42.29 -48.14 -1.60
N THR A 9 -42.85 -46.96 -1.96
CA THR A 9 -44.04 -46.24 -1.39
C THR A 9 -44.15 -45.62 0.03
N LYS A 10 -44.30 -44.27 0.05
CA LYS A 10 -45.39 -43.42 0.63
C LYS A 10 -45.59 -43.06 2.13
N GLU A 11 -46.03 -41.80 2.31
CA GLU A 11 -47.06 -41.20 3.21
C GLU A 11 -46.76 -40.64 4.64
N ASN A 12 -46.88 -39.30 4.72
CA ASN A 12 -47.54 -38.40 5.71
C ASN A 12 -47.35 -38.47 7.26
N THR A 13 -46.80 -37.36 7.77
CA THR A 13 -47.30 -36.43 8.82
C THR A 13 -48.11 -36.89 10.07
N GLU A 14 -47.58 -36.47 11.24
CA GLU A 14 -48.19 -35.69 12.36
C GLU A 14 -49.72 -35.77 12.61
N GLU A 15 -50.20 -36.10 13.83
CA GLU A 15 -50.17 -35.37 15.12
C GLU A 15 -51.27 -34.28 15.27
N ASN A 16 -51.84 -34.11 16.48
CA ASN A 16 -52.97 -33.20 16.76
C ASN A 16 -53.16 -32.98 18.29
N VAL A 17 -53.35 -31.71 18.75
CA VAL A 17 -54.44 -31.25 19.67
C VAL A 17 -54.35 -29.74 20.02
N GLN A 18 -55.52 -29.10 20.10
CA GLN A 18 -55.88 -27.66 20.28
C GLN A 18 -56.13 -27.26 21.78
N PRO A 19 -56.75 -26.11 22.21
CA PRO A 19 -56.97 -24.73 21.66
C PRO A 19 -56.89 -23.55 22.72
N GLY A 20 -57.20 -22.27 22.35
CA GLY A 20 -57.92 -21.32 23.27
C GLY A 20 -57.93 -19.76 23.07
N THR A 21 -58.91 -19.20 22.30
CA THR A 21 -59.62 -17.85 22.37
C THR A 21 -58.84 -16.49 22.47
N GLU A 22 -59.35 -15.22 22.42
CA GLU A 22 -60.63 -14.43 22.24
C GLU A 22 -60.25 -12.91 22.00
N ALA A 23 -61.05 -11.88 21.60
CA ALA A 23 -62.15 -11.64 20.64
C ALA A 23 -62.59 -10.12 20.59
N SER A 24 -63.35 -9.65 19.55
CA SER A 24 -64.10 -8.34 19.41
C SER A 24 -63.29 -7.04 19.09
N GLY A 25 -63.78 -5.95 18.44
CA GLY A 25 -65.05 -5.62 17.72
C GLY A 25 -65.37 -4.09 17.61
N ASN A 26 -66.41 -3.66 16.83
CA ASN A 26 -66.94 -2.26 16.54
C ASN A 26 -66.28 -1.45 15.38
N VAL A 27 -66.81 -0.35 14.77
CA VAL A 27 -68.14 0.14 14.22
C VAL A 27 -68.02 1.65 13.84
N GLY A 28 -68.63 2.29 12.80
CA GLY A 28 -69.40 1.87 11.60
C GLY A 28 -70.77 2.61 11.36
N LYS A 29 -70.94 3.56 10.40
CA LYS A 29 -72.30 3.99 9.91
C LYS A 29 -72.46 4.81 8.58
N ASN A 30 -73.48 4.39 7.77
CA ASN A 30 -74.22 5.10 6.67
C ASN A 30 -73.44 5.50 5.37
N THR A 31 -73.98 5.73 4.15
CA THR A 31 -75.06 5.21 3.22
C THR A 31 -74.90 5.97 1.85
N GLU A 32 -75.72 6.07 0.77
CA GLU A 32 -77.06 5.68 0.19
C GLU A 32 -77.02 6.13 -1.33
N SER A 33 -77.82 5.73 -2.36
CA SER A 33 -78.59 4.53 -2.77
C SER A 33 -79.22 4.73 -4.20
N LEU A 34 -79.74 3.67 -4.87
CA LEU A 34 -80.65 3.64 -6.07
C LEU A 34 -80.05 3.97 -7.47
N THR A 35 -80.45 3.39 -8.61
CA THR A 35 -81.61 2.54 -9.09
C THR A 35 -81.19 1.95 -10.47
N GLU A 36 -81.75 0.94 -11.18
CA GLU A 36 -82.73 -0.19 -11.07
C GLU A 36 -82.70 -0.90 -12.49
N SER A 37 -83.30 -2.04 -12.87
CA SER A 37 -83.85 -3.31 -12.31
C SER A 37 -84.18 -4.25 -13.53
N GLY A 38 -84.53 -5.54 -13.44
CA GLY A 38 -84.56 -6.52 -12.33
C GLY A 38 -83.64 -7.72 -12.64
N THR A 39 -84.02 -8.94 -13.06
CA THR A 39 -85.28 -9.75 -13.18
C THR A 39 -84.94 -10.99 -14.03
N ASP A 40 -85.40 -12.24 -13.83
CA ASP A 40 -86.21 -12.90 -12.77
C ASP A 40 -86.06 -14.45 -12.88
N GLU A 41 -86.73 -15.23 -12.01
CA GLU A 41 -86.73 -16.72 -11.85
C GLU A 41 -85.41 -17.41 -11.42
N SER A 42 -85.34 -18.24 -10.35
CA SER A 42 -86.35 -18.59 -9.33
C SER A 42 -85.73 -19.22 -8.07
N SER A 43 -86.02 -18.67 -6.86
CA SER A 43 -86.23 -19.32 -5.52
C SER A 43 -85.37 -20.54 -5.08
N SER A 44 -84.93 -20.77 -3.83
CA SER A 44 -85.12 -20.22 -2.46
C SER A 44 -84.53 -21.28 -1.50
N GLU A 45 -83.90 -21.11 -0.33
CA GLU A 45 -83.44 -20.04 0.60
C GLU A 45 -82.26 -20.70 1.41
N ALA A 46 -81.47 -20.12 2.32
CA ALA A 46 -81.55 -18.91 3.17
C ALA A 46 -80.12 -18.38 3.50
N ASP A 47 -80.02 -17.21 4.15
CA ASP A 47 -78.74 -16.56 4.50
C ASP A 47 -77.91 -17.28 5.59
N ASP A 48 -76.58 -17.24 5.44
CA ASP A 48 -75.70 -16.63 6.45
C ASP A 48 -74.51 -15.94 5.74
N SER A 49 -73.93 -14.91 6.35
CA SER A 49 -73.04 -13.95 5.67
C SER A 49 -71.61 -13.93 6.24
N THR A 50 -70.63 -14.34 5.44
CA THR A 50 -69.21 -14.06 5.71
C THR A 50 -68.79 -12.75 5.04
N SER A 51 -68.88 -11.66 5.82
CA SER A 51 -68.27 -10.37 5.49
C SER A 51 -66.79 -10.55 5.14
N SER A 52 -66.40 -10.22 3.90
CA SER A 52 -64.99 -10.07 3.52
C SER A 52 -64.40 -8.86 4.24
N SER A 53 -63.78 -9.08 5.40
CA SER A 53 -62.91 -8.09 6.01
C SER A 53 -61.72 -7.85 5.08
N GLU A 54 -61.53 -6.61 4.63
CA GLU A 54 -60.30 -6.17 3.99
C GLU A 54 -59.17 -6.24 5.02
N SER A 55 -58.53 -7.40 5.13
CA SER A 55 -57.19 -7.53 5.66
C SER A 55 -56.26 -6.81 4.69
N SER A 56 -55.96 -5.53 4.95
CA SER A 56 -54.93 -4.82 4.19
C SER A 56 -53.61 -5.51 4.49
N TYR A 57 -53.13 -6.33 3.55
CA TYR A 57 -51.84 -6.99 3.71
C TYR A 57 -50.72 -5.94 3.67
N PRO A 58 -49.65 -6.06 4.46
CA PRO A 58 -48.55 -5.10 4.43
C PRO A 58 -47.89 -5.07 3.03
N ALA A 59 -47.27 -3.94 2.70
CA ALA A 59 -46.28 -3.93 1.62
C ALA A 59 -45.07 -4.76 2.08
N VAL A 60 -44.52 -5.60 1.19
CA VAL A 60 -43.41 -6.51 1.49
C VAL A 60 -42.33 -6.41 0.44
N VAL A 61 -41.08 -6.49 0.88
CA VAL A 61 -39.90 -6.60 0.03
C VAL A 61 -39.28 -7.96 0.28
N LEU A 62 -39.16 -8.78 -0.76
CA LEU A 62 -38.50 -10.08 -0.70
C LEU A 62 -37.16 -9.97 -1.45
N GLU A 63 -36.09 -10.48 -0.85
CA GLU A 63 -34.77 -10.61 -1.48
C GLU A 63 -34.39 -12.09 -1.46
N THR A 64 -34.08 -12.65 -2.62
CA THR A 64 -33.76 -14.07 -2.78
C THR A 64 -32.71 -14.28 -3.87
N VAL A 65 -32.26 -15.51 -4.04
CA VAL A 65 -31.30 -15.91 -5.07
C VAL A 65 -31.84 -17.16 -5.76
N ALA A 66 -31.89 -17.15 -7.09
CA ALA A 66 -32.26 -18.33 -7.88
C ALA A 66 -31.16 -19.41 -7.80
N ASP A 67 -31.47 -20.64 -8.23
CA ASP A 67 -30.56 -21.79 -8.12
C ASP A 67 -29.34 -21.74 -9.06
N ASP A 68 -29.36 -20.87 -10.08
CA ASP A 68 -28.20 -20.46 -10.89
C ASP A 68 -27.25 -19.48 -10.16
N GLY A 69 -27.69 -18.87 -9.06
CA GLY A 69 -26.98 -17.82 -8.32
C GLY A 69 -27.42 -16.38 -8.64
N THR A 70 -28.44 -16.19 -9.47
CA THR A 70 -28.94 -14.85 -9.86
C THR A 70 -29.70 -14.18 -8.73
N SER A 71 -29.32 -12.92 -8.44
CA SER A 71 -29.99 -12.09 -7.43
C SER A 71 -31.37 -11.63 -7.89
N ILE A 72 -32.37 -11.82 -7.05
CA ILE A 72 -33.77 -11.46 -7.30
C ILE A 72 -34.29 -10.59 -6.14
N LYS A 73 -34.94 -9.48 -6.48
CA LYS A 73 -35.64 -8.61 -5.51
C LYS A 73 -37.07 -8.35 -5.95
N ILE A 74 -38.02 -8.45 -5.03
CA ILE A 74 -39.45 -8.31 -5.31
C ILE A 74 -40.03 -7.21 -4.39
N ASP A 75 -40.50 -6.12 -4.98
CA ASP A 75 -41.22 -5.05 -4.28
C ASP A 75 -42.73 -5.21 -4.51
N ALA A 76 -43.43 -5.73 -3.50
CA ALA A 76 -44.86 -6.00 -3.56
C ALA A 76 -45.65 -4.95 -2.73
N PRO A 77 -46.60 -4.20 -3.33
CA PRO A 77 -47.31 -3.13 -2.65
C PRO A 77 -48.33 -3.63 -1.62
N GLU A 78 -48.80 -2.72 -0.75
CA GLU A 78 -49.82 -2.99 0.28
C GLU A 78 -51.05 -3.68 -0.35
N GLY A 79 -51.39 -4.87 0.12
CA GLY A 79 -52.49 -5.70 -0.38
C GLY A 79 -52.16 -6.63 -1.55
N ALA A 80 -50.89 -6.81 -1.95
CA ALA A 80 -50.49 -7.79 -2.97
C ALA A 80 -50.48 -9.24 -2.43
N PHE A 81 -49.71 -9.51 -1.38
CA PHE A 81 -49.54 -10.83 -0.76
C PHE A 81 -49.86 -10.82 0.74
N PRO A 82 -50.37 -11.91 1.34
CA PRO A 82 -50.55 -12.02 2.79
C PRO A 82 -49.25 -11.90 3.60
N GLU A 83 -49.38 -11.63 4.89
CA GLU A 83 -48.26 -11.72 5.86
C GLU A 83 -47.80 -13.19 5.99
N GLY A 84 -46.49 -13.42 6.03
CA GLY A 84 -45.89 -14.77 6.01
C GLY A 84 -45.66 -15.37 4.62
N ILE A 85 -45.60 -14.53 3.57
CA ILE A 85 -45.29 -14.95 2.19
C ILE A 85 -43.78 -15.17 1.98
N HIS A 86 -43.45 -16.22 1.23
CA HIS A 86 -42.11 -16.58 0.76
C HIS A 86 -42.12 -16.82 -0.75
N VAL A 87 -40.95 -16.77 -1.38
CA VAL A 87 -40.77 -17.04 -2.81
C VAL A 87 -39.63 -18.03 -3.04
N THR A 88 -39.84 -18.99 -3.93
CA THR A 88 -38.80 -19.82 -4.54
C THR A 88 -38.65 -19.42 -6.00
N VAL A 89 -37.41 -19.36 -6.50
CA VAL A 89 -37.13 -19.04 -7.90
C VAL A 89 -36.21 -20.11 -8.47
N LYS A 90 -36.61 -20.70 -9.61
CA LYS A 90 -35.81 -21.69 -10.35
C LYS A 90 -35.38 -21.09 -11.68
N ALA A 91 -34.14 -21.30 -12.11
CA ALA A 91 -33.72 -20.98 -13.46
C ALA A 91 -34.33 -21.98 -14.46
N VAL A 92 -34.84 -21.47 -15.58
CA VAL A 92 -35.41 -22.27 -16.67
C VAL A 92 -34.38 -22.33 -17.81
N GLU A 93 -33.90 -23.53 -18.11
CA GLU A 93 -33.00 -23.80 -19.24
C GLU A 93 -33.57 -23.23 -20.55
N PRO A 94 -32.93 -22.22 -21.18
CA PRO A 94 -33.55 -21.49 -22.29
C PRO A 94 -33.99 -22.36 -23.47
N ASP A 95 -33.25 -23.44 -23.76
CA ASP A 95 -33.58 -24.43 -24.80
C ASP A 95 -34.99 -25.05 -24.64
N GLN A 96 -35.59 -25.01 -23.45
CA GLN A 96 -36.96 -25.51 -23.20
C GLN A 96 -38.05 -24.56 -23.73
N ILE A 97 -37.77 -23.25 -23.78
CA ILE A 97 -38.73 -22.18 -24.10
C ILE A 97 -38.37 -21.40 -25.38
N LEU A 98 -37.18 -21.64 -25.93
CA LEU A 98 -36.58 -20.83 -27.00
C LEU A 98 -37.42 -20.76 -28.28
N ASP A 99 -38.08 -21.85 -28.68
CA ASP A 99 -38.92 -21.87 -29.89
C ASP A 99 -40.26 -21.12 -29.70
N ALA A 100 -40.78 -21.05 -28.48
CA ALA A 100 -41.91 -20.18 -28.14
C ALA A 100 -41.49 -18.70 -28.18
N LEU A 101 -40.35 -18.37 -27.58
CA LEU A 101 -39.78 -17.01 -27.59
C LEU A 101 -39.45 -16.51 -28.99
N ARG A 102 -38.80 -17.34 -29.84
CA ARG A 102 -38.54 -17.05 -31.25
C ARG A 102 -39.82 -16.68 -32.01
N THR A 103 -40.90 -17.41 -31.74
CA THR A 103 -42.20 -17.21 -32.38
C THR A 103 -42.90 -15.94 -31.88
N ALA A 104 -42.86 -15.69 -30.57
CA ALA A 104 -43.52 -14.53 -29.95
C ALA A 104 -42.79 -13.21 -30.23
N ALA A 105 -41.44 -13.23 -30.21
CA ALA A 105 -40.60 -12.05 -30.40
C ALA A 105 -40.31 -11.69 -31.88
N ASP A 106 -40.92 -12.41 -32.84
CA ASP A 106 -40.67 -12.36 -34.30
C ASP A 106 -39.17 -12.46 -34.65
N ASP A 107 -38.47 -13.42 -34.01
CA ASP A 107 -37.02 -13.50 -33.99
C ASP A 107 -36.52 -14.95 -34.22
N PRO A 108 -36.38 -15.38 -35.48
CA PRO A 108 -35.98 -16.76 -35.79
C PRO A 108 -34.50 -17.06 -35.54
N GLU A 109 -33.66 -16.06 -35.21
CA GLU A 109 -32.22 -16.23 -34.98
C GLU A 109 -31.82 -16.13 -33.50
N LEU A 110 -32.76 -15.79 -32.59
CA LEU A 110 -32.57 -15.73 -31.14
C LEU A 110 -31.83 -16.96 -30.59
N ALA A 111 -30.76 -16.73 -29.83
CA ALA A 111 -29.92 -17.75 -29.23
C ALA A 111 -30.25 -17.97 -27.73
N ALA A 112 -29.93 -19.16 -27.21
CA ALA A 112 -30.10 -19.48 -25.79
C ALA A 112 -29.28 -18.55 -24.88
N GLU A 113 -28.11 -18.11 -25.35
CA GLU A 113 -27.19 -17.20 -24.65
C GLU A 113 -27.64 -15.73 -24.61
N ASP A 114 -28.78 -15.39 -25.22
CA ASP A 114 -29.47 -14.08 -25.12
C ASP A 114 -30.70 -14.11 -24.19
N VAL A 115 -30.98 -15.25 -23.54
CA VAL A 115 -32.21 -15.49 -22.75
C VAL A 115 -31.88 -15.88 -21.32
N ALA A 116 -32.46 -15.16 -20.35
CA ALA A 116 -32.47 -15.53 -18.93
C ALA A 116 -33.93 -15.70 -18.48
N ALA A 117 -34.28 -16.87 -17.94
CA ALA A 117 -35.68 -17.19 -17.62
C ALA A 117 -35.81 -17.85 -16.25
N TYR A 118 -36.88 -17.48 -15.54
CA TYR A 118 -37.08 -17.80 -14.14
C TYR A 118 -38.52 -18.20 -13.85
N ASP A 119 -38.69 -19.30 -13.12
CA ASP A 119 -39.96 -19.85 -12.66
C ASP A 119 -40.18 -19.46 -11.18
N PHE A 120 -41.29 -18.80 -10.87
CA PHE A 120 -41.55 -18.14 -9.58
C PHE A 120 -42.69 -18.80 -8.79
N ASP A 121 -42.36 -19.55 -7.73
CA ASP A 121 -43.36 -20.14 -6.82
C ASP A 121 -43.50 -19.31 -5.52
N PHE A 122 -44.70 -18.80 -5.23
CA PHE A 122 -45.01 -18.05 -3.99
C PHE A 122 -45.83 -18.88 -2.99
N TRP A 123 -45.42 -18.94 -1.72
CA TRP A 123 -46.02 -19.82 -0.69
C TRP A 123 -46.15 -19.13 0.68
N LEU A 124 -47.01 -19.65 1.56
CA LEU A 124 -47.09 -19.24 2.97
C LEU A 124 -46.17 -20.05 3.90
N ASP A 125 -45.84 -19.48 5.06
CA ASP A 125 -45.15 -20.13 6.20
C ASP A 125 -45.70 -21.52 6.60
N ASP A 126 -46.99 -21.80 6.36
CA ASP A 126 -47.63 -23.07 6.68
C ASP A 126 -47.57 -24.13 5.56
N GLY A 127 -46.98 -23.78 4.41
CA GLY A 127 -46.82 -24.65 3.24
C GLY A 127 -48.08 -24.82 2.38
N THR A 128 -49.14 -24.03 2.60
CA THR A 128 -50.43 -24.21 1.92
C THR A 128 -50.57 -23.38 0.65
N GLN A 129 -50.50 -24.06 -0.50
CA GLN A 129 -50.77 -23.58 -1.86
C GLN A 129 -49.81 -22.51 -2.43
N GLN A 130 -49.67 -22.54 -3.77
CA GLN A 130 -49.15 -21.43 -4.57
C GLN A 130 -50.13 -20.25 -4.50
N ILE A 131 -49.62 -19.03 -4.33
CA ILE A 131 -50.42 -17.81 -4.19
C ILE A 131 -50.01 -16.77 -5.22
N GLU A 132 -50.87 -16.54 -6.20
CA GLU A 132 -50.74 -15.41 -7.13
C GLU A 132 -50.96 -14.06 -6.40
N PRO A 133 -50.20 -13.01 -6.75
CA PRO A 133 -50.36 -11.68 -6.16
C PRO A 133 -51.70 -11.08 -6.55
N LYS A 134 -52.34 -10.36 -5.61
CA LYS A 134 -53.66 -9.71 -5.86
C LYS A 134 -53.55 -8.32 -6.48
N LYS A 135 -52.33 -7.89 -6.80
CA LYS A 135 -51.95 -6.60 -7.39
C LYS A 135 -50.62 -6.76 -8.09
N GLU A 136 -50.38 -5.96 -9.13
CA GLU A 136 -49.09 -5.83 -9.79
C GLU A 136 -47.94 -5.63 -8.78
N ILE A 137 -46.89 -6.46 -8.91
CA ILE A 137 -45.66 -6.39 -8.13
C ILE A 137 -44.49 -6.08 -9.09
N ALA A 138 -43.42 -5.46 -8.57
CA ALA A 138 -42.20 -5.26 -9.34
C ALA A 138 -41.16 -6.34 -8.98
N VAL A 139 -40.65 -7.06 -9.98
CA VAL A 139 -39.58 -8.06 -9.81
C VAL A 139 -38.34 -7.57 -10.54
N GLN A 140 -37.30 -7.24 -9.77
CA GLN A 140 -35.99 -6.80 -10.23
C GLN A 140 -35.03 -8.00 -10.27
N ILE A 141 -34.54 -8.31 -11.47
CA ILE A 141 -33.71 -9.48 -11.80
C ILE A 141 -32.30 -8.99 -12.15
N GLY A 142 -31.27 -9.64 -11.58
CA GLY A 142 -29.87 -9.35 -11.87
C GLY A 142 -29.43 -9.84 -13.26
N LEU A 143 -28.88 -8.94 -14.07
CA LEU A 143 -28.35 -9.20 -15.41
C LEU A 143 -26.94 -8.59 -15.51
N PRO A 144 -25.90 -9.25 -14.97
CA PRO A 144 -24.55 -8.66 -14.85
C PRO A 144 -23.82 -8.44 -16.19
N GLU A 145 -24.33 -8.98 -17.29
CA GLU A 145 -23.76 -8.81 -18.64
C GLU A 145 -24.38 -7.66 -19.47
N LEU A 146 -25.39 -6.95 -18.96
CA LEU A 146 -26.15 -5.96 -19.72
C LEU A 146 -25.30 -4.72 -20.08
N GLU A 147 -24.87 -4.59 -21.34
CA GLU A 147 -24.08 -3.43 -21.82
C GLU A 147 -25.01 -2.24 -22.17
N SER A 148 -24.49 -1.01 -22.09
CA SER A 148 -25.29 0.19 -22.35
C SER A 148 -25.56 0.37 -23.85
N GLY A 149 -26.83 0.21 -24.25
CA GLY A 149 -27.27 0.19 -25.64
C GLY A 149 -28.00 -1.11 -26.02
N ASP A 150 -27.89 -2.14 -25.19
CA ASP A 150 -28.66 -3.38 -25.30
C ASP A 150 -30.16 -3.10 -25.16
N THR A 151 -30.99 -3.91 -25.82
CA THR A 151 -32.44 -3.80 -25.75
C THR A 151 -33.05 -5.02 -25.07
N VAL A 152 -33.70 -4.79 -23.93
CA VAL A 152 -34.33 -5.83 -23.12
C VAL A 152 -35.83 -5.90 -23.43
N SER A 153 -36.35 -7.11 -23.59
CA SER A 153 -37.79 -7.40 -23.68
C SER A 153 -38.12 -8.60 -22.80
N ALA A 154 -39.24 -8.56 -22.07
CA ALA A 154 -39.67 -9.65 -21.20
C ALA A 154 -40.95 -10.31 -21.73
N TRP A 155 -41.11 -11.60 -21.41
CA TRP A 155 -42.22 -12.44 -21.83
C TRP A 155 -42.68 -13.32 -20.68
N HIS A 156 -43.98 -13.32 -20.40
CA HIS A 156 -44.62 -14.29 -19.51
C HIS A 156 -44.99 -15.54 -20.31
N LEU A 157 -44.68 -16.72 -19.76
CA LEU A 157 -45.07 -18.02 -20.29
C LEU A 157 -45.91 -18.76 -19.24
N ASP A 158 -47.15 -19.06 -19.61
CA ASP A 158 -48.07 -19.89 -18.82
C ASP A 158 -47.54 -21.33 -18.74
N SER A 159 -47.41 -21.84 -17.51
CA SER A 159 -46.94 -23.20 -17.26
C SER A 159 -48.00 -24.29 -17.52
N GLU A 160 -49.28 -23.92 -17.67
CA GLU A 160 -50.37 -24.85 -18.03
C GLU A 160 -50.69 -24.89 -19.54
N SER A 161 -50.14 -24.00 -20.40
CA SER A 161 -50.42 -23.99 -21.85
C SER A 161 -49.21 -23.77 -22.78
N ASP A 162 -48.76 -24.86 -23.42
CA ASP A 162 -47.60 -25.00 -24.32
C ASP A 162 -47.52 -24.03 -25.55
N GLU A 163 -48.48 -23.11 -25.77
CA GLU A 163 -48.63 -22.41 -27.06
C GLU A 163 -48.70 -20.86 -27.01
N THR A 164 -48.68 -20.19 -25.84
CA THR A 164 -48.76 -18.70 -25.76
C THR A 164 -47.80 -18.06 -24.76
N ALA A 165 -46.84 -17.29 -25.29
CA ALA A 165 -46.05 -16.33 -24.53
C ALA A 165 -46.59 -14.91 -24.77
N GLU A 166 -46.78 -14.12 -23.71
CA GLU A 166 -47.29 -12.73 -23.78
C GLU A 166 -46.20 -11.71 -23.42
N SER A 167 -46.18 -10.57 -24.13
CA SER A 167 -45.13 -9.54 -23.97
C SER A 167 -45.36 -8.66 -22.73
N GLU A 168 -44.37 -8.60 -21.85
CA GLU A 168 -44.45 -7.83 -20.60
C GLU A 168 -43.85 -6.42 -20.71
N THR A 169 -44.17 -5.57 -19.74
CA THR A 169 -43.45 -4.30 -19.55
C THR A 169 -42.19 -4.57 -18.73
N VAL A 170 -41.03 -4.29 -19.33
CA VAL A 170 -39.73 -4.33 -18.65
C VAL A 170 -39.05 -2.96 -18.67
N THR A 171 -38.45 -2.58 -17.55
CA THR A 171 -37.54 -1.43 -17.45
C THR A 171 -36.15 -1.96 -17.11
N ALA A 172 -35.13 -1.62 -17.90
CA ALA A 172 -33.77 -2.10 -17.71
C ALA A 172 -32.80 -0.96 -17.39
N GLU A 173 -31.85 -1.23 -16.49
CA GLU A 173 -30.82 -0.30 -16.04
C GLU A 173 -29.42 -0.88 -16.30
N SER A 174 -28.73 -0.41 -17.34
CA SER A 174 -27.36 -0.83 -17.66
C SER A 174 -26.36 -0.54 -16.53
N ASP A 175 -26.58 0.54 -15.79
CA ASP A 175 -25.63 1.03 -14.78
C ASP A 175 -25.73 0.24 -13.45
N SER A 176 -26.85 -0.44 -13.20
CA SER A 176 -27.05 -1.35 -12.06
C SER A 176 -26.96 -2.83 -12.45
N GLY A 177 -26.98 -3.15 -13.76
CA GLY A 177 -27.02 -4.52 -14.26
C GLY A 177 -28.30 -5.23 -13.83
N THR A 178 -29.47 -4.57 -13.98
CA THR A 178 -30.76 -5.15 -13.60
C THR A 178 -31.87 -4.86 -14.62
N ALA A 179 -32.87 -5.73 -14.63
CA ALA A 179 -34.14 -5.50 -15.32
C ALA A 179 -35.31 -5.73 -14.35
N THR A 180 -36.25 -4.79 -14.34
CA THR A 180 -37.47 -4.85 -13.54
C THR A 180 -38.67 -5.12 -14.45
N ILE A 181 -39.33 -6.25 -14.23
CA ILE A 181 -40.63 -6.59 -14.82
C ILE A 181 -41.76 -6.23 -13.84
N THR A 182 -42.95 -5.99 -14.37
CA THR A 182 -44.18 -5.75 -13.58
C THR A 182 -45.30 -6.68 -14.04
N SER A 183 -45.79 -7.52 -13.14
CA SER A 183 -46.88 -8.49 -13.41
C SER A 183 -47.76 -8.69 -12.17
N ASP A 184 -49.01 -9.12 -12.38
CA ASP A 184 -49.92 -9.65 -11.37
C ASP A 184 -50.24 -11.16 -11.54
N VAL A 185 -49.49 -11.86 -12.40
CA VAL A 185 -49.53 -13.33 -12.61
C VAL A 185 -48.10 -13.86 -12.70
N PHE A 186 -47.78 -14.98 -12.03
CA PHE A 186 -46.46 -15.59 -12.03
C PHE A 186 -46.44 -17.05 -12.44
N SER A 187 -45.46 -17.37 -13.29
CA SER A 187 -45.02 -18.71 -13.68
C SER A 187 -43.60 -18.53 -14.23
N ILE A 188 -43.36 -18.83 -15.51
CA ILE A 188 -42.06 -18.61 -16.15
C ILE A 188 -42.04 -17.20 -16.74
N HIS A 189 -41.09 -16.38 -16.31
CA HIS A 189 -40.80 -15.07 -16.90
C HIS A 189 -39.44 -15.13 -17.59
N ALA A 190 -39.43 -14.81 -18.88
CA ALA A 190 -38.26 -14.90 -19.74
C ALA A 190 -37.82 -13.51 -20.22
N ILE A 191 -36.62 -13.11 -19.81
CA ILE A 191 -35.95 -11.92 -20.30
C ILE A 191 -35.14 -12.28 -21.54
N VAL A 192 -35.43 -11.60 -22.65
CA VAL A 192 -34.67 -11.62 -23.89
C VAL A 192 -33.82 -10.34 -23.95
N VAL A 193 -32.49 -10.50 -23.93
CA VAL A 193 -31.51 -9.41 -24.02
C VAL A 193 -30.95 -9.38 -25.45
N ARG A 194 -31.52 -8.53 -26.31
CA ARG A 194 -30.95 -8.27 -27.63
C ARG A 194 -29.76 -7.32 -27.49
N ARG A 195 -28.56 -7.89 -27.40
CA ARG A 195 -27.29 -7.17 -27.30
C ARG A 195 -27.10 -6.21 -28.47
N GLN A 196 -26.55 -5.02 -28.22
CA GLN A 196 -26.30 -4.04 -29.26
C GLN A 196 -25.26 -4.59 -30.25
N ALA A 197 -25.54 -4.52 -31.56
CA ALA A 197 -24.58 -4.91 -32.59
C ALA A 197 -23.24 -4.18 -32.37
N GLU A 198 -22.17 -4.94 -32.12
CA GLU A 198 -20.89 -4.37 -31.70
C GLU A 198 -20.36 -3.38 -32.74
N SER A 199 -20.09 -2.14 -32.31
CA SER A 199 -19.60 -1.11 -33.20
C SER A 199 -18.20 -1.45 -33.70
N GLU A 200 -18.02 -1.61 -35.01
CA GLU A 200 -16.70 -1.75 -35.64
C GLU A 200 -15.74 -0.65 -35.16
N VAL A 201 -14.70 -1.04 -34.42
CA VAL A 201 -13.67 -0.11 -33.94
C VAL A 201 -12.51 -0.01 -34.94
N LYS A 202 -11.84 1.14 -34.96
CA LYS A 202 -10.58 1.30 -35.66
C LYS A 202 -9.44 1.40 -34.66
N ILE A 203 -8.47 0.48 -34.77
CA ILE A 203 -7.31 0.45 -33.88
C ILE A 203 -6.49 1.74 -34.09
N GLY A 204 -6.39 2.54 -33.03
CA GLY A 204 -5.55 3.73 -33.02
C GLY A 204 -4.08 3.36 -32.85
N TYR A 205 -3.20 4.14 -33.46
CA TYR A 205 -1.75 3.99 -33.36
C TYR A 205 -1.08 5.36 -33.29
N ASP A 206 -0.32 5.63 -32.24
CA ASP A 206 0.36 6.92 -32.00
C ASP A 206 1.81 6.96 -32.53
N GLY A 207 2.22 5.94 -33.29
CA GLY A 207 3.59 5.75 -33.76
C GLY A 207 4.46 4.91 -32.84
N THR A 208 3.97 4.50 -31.66
CA THR A 208 4.62 3.49 -30.80
C THR A 208 3.63 2.47 -30.25
N ILE A 209 2.45 2.91 -29.80
CA ILE A 209 1.49 2.14 -29.01
C ILE A 209 0.18 2.00 -29.79
N HIS A 210 -0.42 0.82 -29.73
CA HIS A 210 -1.79 0.57 -30.22
C HIS A 210 -2.82 0.78 -29.12
N SER A 211 -4.01 1.27 -29.45
CA SER A 211 -5.08 1.50 -28.48
C SER A 211 -6.46 1.65 -29.12
N VAL A 212 -7.51 1.42 -28.33
CA VAL A 212 -8.89 1.85 -28.62
C VAL A 212 -9.44 2.72 -27.49
N THR A 213 -10.56 3.38 -27.74
CA THR A 213 -11.29 4.14 -26.72
C THR A 213 -12.31 3.23 -26.05
N GLY A 214 -12.32 3.17 -24.72
CA GLY A 214 -13.31 2.43 -23.93
C GLY A 214 -14.64 3.19 -23.75
N PRO A 215 -15.68 2.55 -23.16
CA PRO A 215 -17.01 3.17 -22.99
C PRO A 215 -16.99 4.46 -22.15
N ASP A 216 -16.13 4.51 -21.12
CA ASP A 216 -15.87 5.68 -20.27
C ASP A 216 -14.93 6.72 -20.91
N ASN A 217 -14.68 6.60 -22.23
CA ASN A 217 -13.72 7.38 -22.99
C ASN A 217 -12.25 7.25 -22.49
N SER A 218 -11.91 6.18 -21.76
CA SER A 218 -10.51 5.84 -21.41
C SER A 218 -9.72 5.30 -22.62
N LYS A 219 -8.37 5.35 -22.57
CA LYS A 219 -7.49 4.74 -23.58
C LYS A 219 -7.14 3.31 -23.16
N ILE A 220 -7.80 2.31 -23.76
CA ILE A 220 -7.43 0.90 -23.60
C ILE A 220 -6.21 0.63 -24.49
N ILE A 221 -5.09 0.25 -23.88
CA ILE A 221 -3.85 -0.06 -24.61
C ILE A 221 -3.89 -1.51 -25.09
N LEU A 222 -3.49 -1.72 -26.34
CA LEU A 222 -3.58 -3.00 -27.03
C LEU A 222 -2.20 -3.55 -27.43
N PHE A 223 -2.10 -4.87 -27.41
CA PHE A 223 -0.96 -5.67 -27.82
C PHE A 223 -1.38 -6.69 -28.86
N CYS A 224 -0.49 -6.95 -29.83
CA CYS A 224 -0.76 -7.88 -30.92
C CYS A 224 -0.64 -9.33 -30.45
N MET A 225 -1.56 -10.19 -30.90
CA MET A 225 -1.62 -11.62 -30.53
C MET A 225 -0.96 -12.56 -31.55
N ASN A 226 -0.68 -12.06 -32.76
CA ASN A 226 -0.03 -12.80 -33.84
C ASN A 226 1.22 -12.04 -34.29
N ASN A 227 2.23 -12.73 -34.83
CA ASN A 227 3.49 -12.10 -35.27
C ASN A 227 3.89 -12.40 -36.72
N ASP A 228 3.16 -13.27 -37.42
CA ASP A 228 3.31 -13.51 -38.87
C ASP A 228 2.16 -12.90 -39.71
N LEU A 229 1.38 -11.96 -39.14
CA LEU A 229 0.29 -11.24 -39.81
C LEU A 229 0.59 -9.72 -39.93
N HIS A 230 -0.22 -8.98 -40.69
CA HIS A 230 -0.04 -7.53 -40.89
C HIS A 230 -0.41 -6.69 -39.67
N TRP A 231 0.30 -5.57 -39.48
CA TRP A 231 0.03 -4.64 -38.37
C TRP A 231 -1.38 -4.01 -38.46
N PRO A 232 -2.05 -3.74 -37.33
CA PRO A 232 -3.38 -3.11 -37.28
C PRO A 232 -3.35 -1.60 -37.58
N HIS A 233 -2.31 -1.10 -38.26
CA HIS A 233 -2.11 0.30 -38.61
C HIS A 233 -1.52 0.41 -40.02
N SER A 234 -1.78 1.54 -40.71
CA SER A 234 -1.38 1.71 -42.11
C SER A 234 0.14 1.74 -42.25
N THR A 235 0.69 0.79 -43.02
CA THR A 235 2.11 0.76 -43.40
C THR A 235 2.28 1.14 -44.88
N PRO A 236 3.51 1.36 -45.40
CA PRO A 236 3.73 1.57 -46.83
C PRO A 236 3.27 0.40 -47.72
N ASP A 237 3.34 -0.83 -47.19
CA ASP A 237 2.96 -2.07 -47.90
C ASP A 237 1.48 -2.43 -47.65
N THR A 238 0.94 -2.05 -46.50
CA THR A 238 -0.47 -2.22 -46.10
C THR A 238 -1.15 -0.89 -45.73
N PRO A 239 -1.45 -0.02 -46.72
CA PRO A 239 -2.07 1.27 -46.44
C PRO A 239 -3.54 1.16 -45.99
N ASN A 240 -4.25 0.14 -46.45
CA ASN A 240 -5.69 -0.05 -46.23
C ASN A 240 -5.96 -1.07 -45.11
N VAL A 241 -6.03 -0.60 -43.86
CA VAL A 241 -6.33 -1.45 -42.69
C VAL A 241 -7.85 -1.61 -42.53
N PRO A 242 -8.35 -2.83 -42.25
CA PRO A 242 -9.76 -3.04 -41.91
C PRO A 242 -10.19 -2.32 -40.62
N ASN A 243 -11.48 -2.43 -40.31
CA ASN A 243 -11.96 -2.22 -38.96
C ASN A 243 -11.97 -3.56 -38.20
N TYR A 244 -12.17 -3.51 -36.90
CA TYR A 244 -12.10 -4.64 -35.98
C TYR A 244 -13.42 -4.77 -35.20
N LYS A 245 -13.85 -6.00 -34.94
CA LYS A 245 -14.90 -6.34 -33.96
C LYS A 245 -14.27 -6.68 -32.61
N LYS A 246 -15.00 -6.56 -31.50
CA LYS A 246 -14.62 -7.14 -30.20
C LYS A 246 -15.03 -8.63 -30.21
N THR A 247 -14.52 -9.37 -29.22
CA THR A 247 -14.82 -10.79 -28.94
C THR A 247 -14.21 -11.14 -27.58
N THR A 248 -14.66 -12.23 -26.95
CA THR A 248 -14.03 -12.75 -25.73
C THR A 248 -12.78 -13.56 -26.05
N ILE A 249 -11.90 -13.72 -25.04
CA ILE A 249 -10.75 -14.62 -25.14
C ILE A 249 -11.17 -16.09 -25.29
N GLU A 250 -12.35 -16.46 -24.79
CA GLU A 250 -12.91 -17.80 -24.97
C GLU A 250 -13.39 -18.04 -26.40
N GLU A 251 -14.19 -17.14 -26.98
CA GLU A 251 -14.63 -17.21 -28.38
C GLU A 251 -13.43 -17.31 -29.33
N PHE A 252 -12.43 -16.45 -29.12
CA PHE A 252 -11.16 -16.51 -29.84
C PHE A 252 -10.51 -17.90 -29.74
N CYS A 253 -10.47 -18.49 -28.54
CA CYS A 253 -9.92 -19.83 -28.33
C CYS A 253 -10.76 -20.94 -28.98
N LYS A 254 -12.09 -20.84 -28.90
CA LYS A 254 -13.09 -21.75 -29.50
C LYS A 254 -12.95 -21.76 -31.03
N ALA A 255 -12.86 -20.59 -31.66
CA ALA A 255 -12.65 -20.42 -33.09
C ALA A 255 -11.28 -20.96 -33.56
N ASN A 256 -10.21 -20.67 -32.80
CA ASN A 256 -8.83 -21.08 -33.13
C ASN A 256 -8.45 -22.49 -32.62
N LYS A 257 -9.37 -23.19 -31.95
CA LYS A 257 -9.22 -24.56 -31.40
C LYS A 257 -8.10 -24.69 -30.35
N ILE A 258 -7.97 -23.68 -29.51
CA ILE A 258 -7.00 -23.61 -28.40
C ILE A 258 -7.63 -24.26 -27.16
N PRO A 259 -7.03 -25.32 -26.58
CA PRO A 259 -7.71 -26.15 -25.58
C PRO A 259 -7.68 -25.61 -24.14
N ASN A 260 -6.83 -24.63 -23.83
CA ASN A 260 -6.60 -24.11 -22.48
C ASN A 260 -6.94 -22.61 -22.40
N ASN A 261 -8.19 -22.25 -22.73
CA ASN A 261 -8.68 -20.86 -22.80
C ASN A 261 -8.47 -20.09 -21.48
N GLU A 262 -8.93 -20.62 -20.34
CA GLU A 262 -8.77 -20.02 -19.00
C GLU A 262 -7.30 -19.72 -18.66
N THR A 263 -6.42 -20.71 -18.86
CA THR A 263 -5.00 -20.59 -18.55
C THR A 263 -4.29 -19.59 -19.47
N LEU A 264 -4.67 -19.52 -20.76
CA LEU A 264 -4.16 -18.49 -21.66
C LEU A 264 -4.66 -17.10 -21.25
N ALA A 265 -5.94 -16.96 -20.87
CA ALA A 265 -6.51 -15.72 -20.39
C ALA A 265 -5.78 -15.20 -19.13
N GLN A 266 -5.67 -16.00 -18.07
CA GLN A 266 -4.97 -15.62 -16.84
C GLN A 266 -3.50 -15.22 -17.11
N ASN A 267 -2.78 -15.97 -17.97
CA ASN A 267 -1.41 -15.64 -18.32
C ASN A 267 -1.30 -14.29 -19.06
N VAL A 268 -2.25 -14.00 -19.96
CA VAL A 268 -2.32 -12.72 -20.70
C VAL A 268 -2.69 -11.57 -19.76
N GLU A 269 -3.66 -11.74 -18.88
CA GLU A 269 -4.03 -10.74 -17.86
C GLU A 269 -2.81 -10.35 -17.00
N ASN A 270 -2.05 -11.34 -16.53
CA ASN A 270 -0.84 -11.10 -15.75
C ASN A 270 0.23 -10.34 -16.53
N VAL A 271 0.47 -10.69 -17.80
CA VAL A 271 1.45 -9.98 -18.65
C VAL A 271 0.99 -8.55 -18.97
N LEU A 272 -0.31 -8.29 -19.11
CA LEU A 272 -0.85 -6.93 -19.29
C LEU A 272 -0.73 -6.10 -18.01
N TYR A 273 -1.08 -6.67 -16.85
CA TYR A 273 -1.02 -6.01 -15.54
C TYR A 273 0.41 -5.72 -15.08
N ALA A 274 1.32 -6.68 -15.26
CA ALA A 274 2.73 -6.56 -14.91
C ALA A 274 3.56 -5.81 -15.96
N GLY A 275 3.07 -5.74 -17.20
CA GLY A 275 3.74 -5.12 -18.35
C GLY A 275 3.47 -3.62 -18.48
N TYR A 276 3.68 -3.11 -19.69
CA TYR A 276 3.50 -1.70 -20.01
C TYR A 276 2.02 -1.32 -20.22
N PRO A 277 1.56 -0.14 -19.76
CA PRO A 277 2.29 0.84 -18.93
C PRO A 277 2.23 0.56 -17.42
N TYR A 278 1.39 -0.39 -17.00
CA TYR A 278 0.86 -0.45 -15.63
C TYR A 278 1.85 -0.92 -14.57
N ASN A 279 2.75 -1.88 -14.90
CA ASN A 279 3.83 -2.34 -14.02
C ASN A 279 3.36 -2.74 -12.61
N GLY A 280 2.19 -3.37 -12.47
CA GLY A 280 1.54 -3.60 -11.18
C GLY A 280 2.34 -4.46 -10.20
N TYR A 281 3.23 -5.32 -10.71
CA TYR A 281 4.17 -6.13 -9.93
C TYR A 281 5.55 -5.47 -9.73
N GLY A 282 5.73 -4.19 -10.10
CA GLY A 282 6.95 -3.43 -9.83
C GLY A 282 8.22 -3.95 -10.49
N LEU A 283 8.10 -4.67 -11.61
CA LEU A 283 9.19 -5.44 -12.21
C LEU A 283 10.29 -4.56 -12.80
N TYR A 284 9.96 -3.32 -13.18
CA TYR A 284 10.88 -2.35 -13.78
C TYR A 284 10.54 -0.90 -13.45
N GLN A 285 11.43 0.03 -13.83
CA GLN A 285 11.22 1.47 -13.82
C GLN A 285 11.44 2.03 -15.23
N VAL A 286 10.54 2.90 -15.68
CA VAL A 286 10.69 3.60 -16.97
C VAL A 286 11.67 4.76 -16.83
N VAL A 287 12.63 4.84 -17.75
CA VAL A 287 13.68 5.87 -17.79
C VAL A 287 13.83 6.45 -19.21
N GLY A 288 14.15 7.74 -19.31
CA GLY A 288 14.30 8.41 -20.60
C GLY A 288 15.50 7.93 -21.44
N GLN A 289 16.50 7.33 -20.79
CA GLN A 289 17.63 6.63 -21.41
C GLN A 289 17.99 5.41 -20.55
N ALA A 290 18.51 4.34 -21.16
CA ALA A 290 18.91 3.14 -20.44
C ALA A 290 20.02 3.44 -19.41
N VAL A 291 19.84 3.00 -18.17
CA VAL A 291 20.79 3.26 -17.07
C VAL A 291 22.10 2.50 -17.31
N SER A 292 23.17 3.24 -17.57
CA SER A 292 24.55 2.76 -17.48
C SER A 292 25.17 3.27 -16.18
N LEU A 293 25.41 2.37 -15.22
CA LEU A 293 26.03 2.74 -13.95
C LEU A 293 27.47 3.24 -14.19
N THR A 294 27.80 4.43 -13.69
CA THR A 294 29.15 4.98 -13.81
C THR A 294 30.12 4.34 -12.82
N GLU A 295 31.43 4.46 -13.08
CA GLU A 295 32.46 4.07 -12.11
C GLU A 295 32.32 4.84 -10.78
N GLY A 296 31.88 6.11 -10.81
CA GLY A 296 31.67 6.90 -9.60
C GLY A 296 30.53 6.39 -8.72
N GLU A 297 29.44 5.90 -9.32
CA GLU A 297 28.31 5.31 -8.59
C GLU A 297 28.64 3.89 -8.09
N PHE A 298 29.30 3.08 -8.92
CA PHE A 298 29.76 1.74 -8.49
C PHE A 298 30.79 1.82 -7.36
N ASN A 299 31.64 2.86 -7.35
CA ASN A 299 32.57 3.13 -6.24
C ASN A 299 31.84 3.50 -4.93
N GLN A 300 30.66 4.13 -4.98
CA GLN A 300 29.85 4.38 -3.78
C GLN A 300 29.29 3.07 -3.21
N PHE A 301 28.88 2.13 -4.05
CA PHE A 301 28.49 0.79 -3.60
C PHE A 301 29.67 -0.01 -3.02
N LEU A 302 30.91 0.29 -3.43
CA LEU A 302 32.13 -0.35 -2.93
C LEU A 302 32.70 0.26 -1.64
N ASP A 303 32.13 1.32 -1.07
CA ASP A 303 32.49 1.77 0.28
C ASP A 303 31.71 0.97 1.34
N PRO A 304 32.36 0.11 2.15
CA PRO A 304 31.67 -0.67 3.15
C PRO A 304 31.22 0.21 4.34
N PRO A 305 29.94 0.19 4.73
CA PRO A 305 29.42 0.91 5.89
C PRO A 305 30.12 0.47 7.18
N ALA A 306 30.16 1.36 8.17
CA ALA A 306 30.94 1.20 9.40
C ALA A 306 30.71 -0.14 10.13
N TYR A 307 29.46 -0.62 10.20
CA TYR A 307 29.16 -1.89 10.86
C TYR A 307 29.84 -3.10 10.17
N LEU A 308 29.95 -3.13 8.83
CA LEU A 308 30.70 -4.19 8.13
C LEU A 308 32.20 -4.12 8.38
N ARG A 309 32.75 -2.93 8.66
CA ARG A 309 34.15 -2.75 9.03
C ARG A 309 34.43 -3.37 10.41
N THR A 310 33.45 -3.29 11.33
CA THR A 310 33.51 -3.91 12.67
C THR A 310 33.20 -5.41 12.65
N ASP A 311 32.20 -5.84 11.86
CA ASP A 311 31.76 -7.24 11.77
C ASP A 311 32.74 -8.13 11.00
N PHE A 312 33.42 -7.56 10.01
CA PHE A 312 34.37 -8.26 9.15
C PHE A 312 35.73 -7.54 9.19
N PRO A 313 36.38 -7.41 10.36
CA PRO A 313 37.58 -6.59 10.54
C PRO A 313 38.79 -7.15 9.76
N ASP A 314 38.73 -8.44 9.48
CA ASP A 314 39.79 -9.28 8.92
C ASP A 314 39.79 -9.33 7.37
N SER A 315 38.73 -8.82 6.74
CA SER A 315 38.52 -8.82 5.28
C SER A 315 38.02 -7.47 4.76
N VAL A 316 37.13 -6.82 5.51
CA VAL A 316 36.65 -5.46 5.27
C VAL A 316 37.48 -4.49 6.11
N GLY A 317 37.21 -4.36 7.41
CA GLY A 317 37.99 -3.54 8.34
C GLY A 317 38.31 -2.12 7.82
N ASN A 318 39.57 -1.72 7.92
CA ASN A 318 40.08 -0.44 7.42
C ASN A 318 40.40 -0.42 5.91
N ASN A 319 40.02 -1.44 5.14
CA ASN A 319 40.27 -1.46 3.70
C ASN A 319 39.28 -0.55 2.94
N THR A 320 39.80 0.13 1.92
CA THR A 320 39.01 0.79 0.88
C THR A 320 38.89 -0.13 -0.33
N PHE A 321 37.81 -0.01 -1.11
CA PHE A 321 37.62 -0.73 -2.36
C PHE A 321 37.05 0.20 -3.43
N THR A 322 37.48 0.01 -4.68
CA THR A 322 37.13 0.80 -5.86
C THR A 322 37.12 -0.09 -7.08
N TYR A 323 36.47 0.33 -8.17
CA TYR A 323 36.43 -0.40 -9.44
C TYR A 323 37.84 -0.65 -10.03
N ALA A 324 38.81 0.22 -9.74
CA ALA A 324 40.21 0.03 -10.13
C ALA A 324 40.81 -1.26 -9.52
N ASP A 325 40.39 -1.64 -8.31
CA ASP A 325 40.87 -2.82 -7.58
C ASP A 325 40.44 -4.16 -8.21
N ARG A 326 39.63 -4.16 -9.28
CA ARG A 326 39.22 -5.39 -10.01
C ARG A 326 40.40 -6.15 -10.63
N ASN A 327 41.54 -5.50 -10.76
CA ASN A 327 42.80 -6.08 -11.23
C ASN A 327 43.83 -6.27 -10.09
N ASP A 328 43.53 -5.86 -8.86
CA ASP A 328 44.38 -6.08 -7.69
C ASP A 328 44.03 -7.42 -7.02
N ALA A 329 44.97 -8.37 -7.06
CA ALA A 329 44.78 -9.70 -6.52
C ALA A 329 44.65 -9.72 -4.98
N SER A 330 45.25 -8.76 -4.27
CA SER A 330 45.17 -8.66 -2.80
C SER A 330 43.80 -8.12 -2.37
N LYS A 331 43.29 -7.11 -3.07
CA LYS A 331 41.95 -6.55 -2.85
C LYS A 331 40.86 -7.57 -3.20
N ARG A 332 41.00 -8.30 -4.32
CA ARG A 332 40.07 -9.40 -4.66
C ARG A 332 40.16 -10.56 -3.67
N ALA A 333 41.32 -10.87 -3.11
CA ALA A 333 41.45 -11.86 -2.02
C ALA A 333 40.73 -11.41 -0.73
N LEU A 334 40.80 -10.13 -0.37
CA LEU A 334 40.05 -9.57 0.76
C LEU A 334 38.53 -9.65 0.55
N LEU A 335 38.03 -9.24 -0.62
CA LEU A 335 36.60 -9.37 -0.95
C LEU A 335 36.16 -10.85 -1.01
N ALA A 336 36.99 -11.75 -1.54
CA ALA A 336 36.71 -13.19 -1.53
C ALA A 336 36.64 -13.78 -0.10
N LYS A 337 37.50 -13.29 0.81
CA LYS A 337 37.46 -13.64 2.24
C LYS A 337 36.17 -13.14 2.90
N PHE A 338 35.74 -11.92 2.59
CA PHE A 338 34.45 -11.38 3.07
C PHE A 338 33.25 -12.28 2.66
N PHE A 339 33.25 -12.85 1.46
CA PHE A 339 32.24 -13.85 1.08
C PHE A 339 32.36 -15.16 1.86
N GLN A 340 33.58 -15.68 2.06
CA GLN A 340 33.81 -16.89 2.87
C GLN A 340 33.40 -16.69 4.34
N GLU A 341 33.48 -15.48 4.86
CA GLU A 341 33.03 -15.13 6.20
C GLU A 341 31.51 -14.96 6.26
N SER A 342 30.92 -14.21 5.32
CA SER A 342 29.48 -14.02 5.20
C SER A 342 28.73 -15.35 5.02
N MET A 343 29.26 -16.28 4.22
CA MET A 343 28.65 -17.59 3.98
C MET A 343 28.54 -18.48 5.25
N LYS A 344 29.30 -18.19 6.32
CA LYS A 344 29.17 -18.89 7.61
C LYS A 344 27.84 -18.57 8.32
N LEU A 345 27.18 -17.49 7.90
CA LEU A 345 25.88 -17.04 8.43
C LEU A 345 24.70 -17.64 7.65
N TYR A 346 24.93 -18.35 6.54
CA TYR A 346 23.86 -18.96 5.77
C TYR A 346 23.17 -20.10 6.54
N PRO A 347 21.83 -20.24 6.48
CA PRO A 347 20.86 -19.30 5.87
C PRO A 347 20.33 -18.24 6.86
N ASN A 348 20.35 -18.53 8.16
CA ASN A 348 19.56 -17.83 9.19
C ASN A 348 20.40 -17.16 10.30
N GLY A 349 21.72 -17.07 10.12
CA GLY A 349 22.61 -16.38 11.04
C GLY A 349 22.65 -14.87 10.82
N SER A 350 23.22 -14.16 11.78
CA SER A 350 23.44 -12.70 11.75
C SER A 350 24.92 -12.36 11.92
N THR A 351 25.31 -11.17 11.48
CA THR A 351 26.62 -10.57 11.83
C THR A 351 26.70 -10.24 13.33
N SER A 352 27.87 -9.84 13.83
CA SER A 352 28.04 -9.45 15.24
C SER A 352 27.20 -8.22 15.64
N SER A 353 26.96 -7.28 14.73
CA SER A 353 26.00 -6.17 14.88
C SER A 353 24.53 -6.58 14.71
N GLY A 354 24.25 -7.86 14.49
CA GLY A 354 22.90 -8.44 14.44
C GLY A 354 22.25 -8.52 13.05
N VAL A 355 22.89 -7.98 12.00
CA VAL A 355 22.31 -7.95 10.64
C VAL A 355 22.12 -9.36 10.08
N PRO A 356 20.88 -9.80 9.75
CA PRO A 356 20.62 -11.14 9.22
C PRO A 356 21.29 -11.38 7.86
N TYR A 357 21.71 -12.62 7.59
CA TYR A 357 22.36 -12.99 6.33
C TYR A 357 21.52 -12.63 5.09
N SER A 358 20.21 -12.83 5.14
CA SER A 358 19.29 -12.43 4.06
C SER A 358 19.42 -10.93 3.72
N GLN A 359 19.36 -10.06 4.74
CA GLN A 359 19.58 -8.63 4.58
C GLN A 359 21.01 -8.30 4.12
N LEU A 360 22.03 -8.97 4.67
CA LEU A 360 23.43 -8.77 4.29
C LEU A 360 23.64 -8.96 2.79
N THR A 361 23.09 -10.04 2.20
CA THR A 361 23.19 -10.30 0.76
C THR A 361 22.44 -9.30 -0.13
N ALA A 362 21.48 -8.57 0.44
CA ALA A 362 20.72 -7.54 -0.27
C ALA A 362 21.44 -6.18 -0.34
N ARG A 363 22.38 -5.88 0.57
CA ARG A 363 23.03 -4.56 0.65
C ARG A 363 23.95 -4.29 -0.57
N PRO A 364 24.08 -3.04 -1.04
CA PRO A 364 24.87 -2.70 -2.24
C PRO A 364 26.32 -3.20 -2.21
N PHE A 365 27.01 -3.08 -1.07
CA PHE A 365 28.40 -3.54 -0.93
C PHE A 365 28.56 -5.04 -1.20
N TYR A 366 27.65 -5.88 -0.71
CA TYR A 366 27.72 -7.33 -0.96
C TYR A 366 27.58 -7.64 -2.45
N ARG A 367 26.63 -6.97 -3.13
CA ARG A 367 26.39 -7.13 -4.57
C ARG A 367 27.54 -6.60 -5.43
N ALA A 368 28.10 -5.43 -5.10
CA ALA A 368 29.22 -4.83 -5.82
C ALA A 368 30.52 -5.64 -5.64
N ALA A 369 30.81 -6.07 -4.40
CA ALA A 369 31.92 -6.97 -4.11
C ALA A 369 31.78 -8.32 -4.83
N PHE A 370 30.55 -8.83 -4.99
CA PHE A 370 30.30 -10.11 -5.66
C PHE A 370 30.71 -10.02 -7.13
N CYS A 371 30.32 -8.94 -7.82
CA CYS A 371 30.74 -8.66 -9.18
C CYS A 371 32.26 -8.44 -9.28
N MET A 372 32.88 -7.74 -8.33
CA MET A 372 34.33 -7.53 -8.28
C MET A 372 35.16 -8.82 -8.12
N VAL A 373 34.62 -9.82 -7.42
CA VAL A 373 35.31 -11.11 -7.21
C VAL A 373 35.09 -12.07 -8.37
N ASN A 374 33.85 -12.19 -8.87
CA ASN A 374 33.41 -13.30 -9.73
C ASN A 374 33.33 -12.96 -11.23
N THR A 375 33.67 -11.74 -11.66
CA THR A 375 33.41 -11.26 -13.03
C THR A 375 34.57 -10.41 -13.56
N ASP A 376 34.74 -10.38 -14.90
CA ASP A 376 35.80 -9.59 -15.55
C ASP A 376 35.36 -8.16 -15.91
N SER A 377 34.05 -7.88 -15.94
CA SER A 377 33.50 -6.53 -16.03
C SER A 377 32.44 -6.30 -14.94
N PRO A 378 32.88 -5.93 -13.71
CA PRO A 378 31.99 -5.79 -12.56
C PRO A 378 30.83 -4.81 -12.75
N ILE A 379 31.03 -3.71 -13.48
CA ILE A 379 29.96 -2.72 -13.74
C ILE A 379 28.93 -3.29 -14.73
N ASP A 380 29.36 -3.95 -15.80
CA ASP A 380 28.44 -4.57 -16.76
C ASP A 380 27.65 -5.70 -16.11
N GLU A 381 28.28 -6.52 -15.28
CA GLU A 381 27.62 -7.66 -14.64
C GLU A 381 26.74 -7.25 -13.46
N TYR A 382 27.13 -6.25 -12.66
CA TYR A 382 26.23 -5.62 -11.68
C TYR A 382 25.02 -5.01 -12.39
N SER A 383 25.26 -4.34 -13.52
CA SER A 383 24.18 -3.81 -14.35
C SER A 383 23.28 -4.94 -14.89
N LYS A 384 23.84 -6.05 -15.37
CA LYS A 384 23.05 -7.21 -15.83
C LYS A 384 22.24 -7.88 -14.73
N LEU A 385 22.82 -8.10 -13.54
CA LEU A 385 22.22 -8.87 -12.46
C LEU A 385 21.25 -8.06 -11.59
N TYR A 386 21.44 -6.75 -11.47
CA TYR A 386 20.71 -5.92 -10.49
C TYR A 386 20.02 -4.68 -11.09
N ILE A 387 20.26 -4.33 -12.37
CA ILE A 387 19.73 -3.11 -13.03
C ILE A 387 18.96 -3.46 -14.34
N ARG A 388 19.43 -4.42 -15.13
CA ARG A 388 18.91 -4.72 -16.47
C ARG A 388 17.56 -5.43 -16.38
N GLY A 389 16.58 -4.95 -17.16
CA GLY A 389 15.19 -5.37 -17.01
C GLY A 389 14.53 -4.86 -15.73
N SER A 390 15.26 -4.14 -14.86
CA SER A 390 14.71 -3.32 -13.78
C SER A 390 14.68 -1.82 -14.15
N TYR A 391 15.41 -1.42 -15.19
CA TYR A 391 15.31 -0.10 -15.83
C TYR A 391 15.22 -0.28 -17.35
N VAL A 392 14.24 0.37 -17.99
CA VAL A 392 13.95 0.28 -19.44
C VAL A 392 13.40 1.61 -19.97
N THR A 393 13.52 1.87 -21.27
CA THR A 393 12.74 2.95 -21.90
C THR A 393 11.28 2.53 -22.14
N GLU A 394 10.40 3.50 -22.36
CA GLU A 394 8.98 3.26 -22.67
C GLU A 394 8.78 2.32 -23.87
N SER A 395 9.49 2.57 -24.97
CA SER A 395 9.48 1.70 -26.15
C SER A 395 10.02 0.29 -25.86
N GLN A 396 11.02 0.15 -24.98
CA GLN A 396 11.48 -1.16 -24.52
C GLN A 396 10.42 -1.86 -23.67
N ALA A 397 9.75 -1.18 -22.74
CA ALA A 397 8.69 -1.76 -21.91
C ALA A 397 7.50 -2.25 -22.76
N TYR A 398 7.01 -1.44 -23.70
CA TYR A 398 5.97 -1.86 -24.65
C TYR A 398 6.42 -3.06 -25.48
N LYS A 399 7.67 -3.03 -25.99
CA LYS A 399 8.20 -4.11 -26.83
C LYS A 399 8.41 -5.43 -26.06
N SER A 400 8.93 -5.39 -24.84
CA SER A 400 9.08 -6.57 -23.98
C SER A 400 7.72 -7.17 -23.62
N THR A 401 6.70 -6.33 -23.38
CA THR A 401 5.31 -6.78 -23.15
C THR A 401 4.73 -7.43 -24.41
N SER A 402 4.92 -6.84 -25.59
CA SER A 402 4.52 -7.43 -26.88
C SER A 402 5.20 -8.79 -27.12
N ASN A 403 6.50 -8.91 -26.81
CA ASN A 403 7.25 -10.15 -26.94
C ASN A 403 6.73 -11.23 -25.97
N ALA A 404 6.33 -10.85 -24.75
CA ALA A 404 5.76 -11.77 -23.78
C ALA A 404 4.39 -12.29 -24.24
N ILE A 405 3.50 -11.40 -24.72
CA ILE A 405 2.22 -11.80 -25.34
C ILE A 405 2.45 -12.77 -26.50
N TRP A 406 3.29 -12.42 -27.49
CA TRP A 406 3.61 -13.32 -28.61
C TRP A 406 4.21 -14.66 -28.16
N THR A 407 4.99 -14.68 -27.08
CA THR A 407 5.53 -15.93 -26.51
C THR A 407 4.43 -16.80 -25.89
N LEU A 408 3.47 -16.21 -25.16
CA LEU A 408 2.30 -16.94 -24.65
C LEU A 408 1.46 -17.52 -25.80
N MET A 409 1.25 -16.72 -26.85
CA MET A 409 0.46 -17.13 -28.02
C MET A 409 1.16 -18.26 -28.81
N PHE A 410 2.48 -18.16 -29.03
CA PHE A 410 3.27 -19.24 -29.62
C PHE A 410 3.22 -20.52 -28.77
N ASN A 411 3.44 -20.43 -27.46
CA ASN A 411 3.45 -21.58 -26.56
C ASN A 411 2.08 -22.29 -26.46
N ASN A 412 0.97 -21.56 -26.63
CA ASN A 412 -0.39 -22.11 -26.65
C ASN A 412 -0.86 -22.50 -28.07
N SER A 413 0.07 -22.59 -29.05
CA SER A 413 -0.21 -22.98 -30.44
C SER A 413 -1.21 -22.09 -31.19
N VAL A 414 -1.31 -20.81 -30.80
CA VAL A 414 -2.17 -19.83 -31.46
C VAL A 414 -1.69 -19.61 -32.90
N PRO A 415 -2.56 -19.72 -33.93
CA PRO A 415 -2.17 -19.61 -35.34
C PRO A 415 -1.37 -18.34 -35.68
N ASN A 416 -0.51 -18.43 -36.71
CA ASN A 416 0.29 -17.32 -37.23
C ASN A 416 1.22 -16.66 -36.18
N ASN A 417 1.74 -17.47 -35.24
CA ASN A 417 2.81 -17.11 -34.33
C ASN A 417 4.08 -17.94 -34.57
N THR A 418 5.21 -17.30 -34.38
CA THR A 418 6.57 -17.86 -34.44
C THR A 418 7.34 -17.52 -33.16
N GLU A 419 8.41 -18.26 -32.87
CA GLU A 419 9.22 -18.06 -31.66
C GLU A 419 9.87 -16.66 -31.64
N VAL A 420 9.76 -15.95 -30.52
CA VAL A 420 10.28 -14.58 -30.34
C VAL A 420 11.47 -14.59 -29.37
N ALA A 421 12.54 -13.89 -29.74
CA ALA A 421 13.69 -13.70 -28.86
C ALA A 421 13.29 -12.90 -27.60
N GLN A 422 13.42 -13.53 -26.42
CA GLN A 422 13.12 -12.90 -25.14
C GLN A 422 14.28 -12.00 -24.68
N ASP A 423 13.94 -10.81 -24.20
CA ASP A 423 14.84 -9.97 -23.41
C ASP A 423 14.61 -10.16 -21.90
N ALA A 424 15.44 -9.51 -21.07
CA ALA A 424 15.40 -9.66 -19.62
C ALA A 424 14.08 -9.20 -18.95
N LEU A 425 13.32 -8.29 -19.57
CA LEU A 425 11.99 -7.92 -19.07
C LEU A 425 10.92 -8.87 -19.63
N THR A 426 11.06 -9.33 -20.88
CA THR A 426 10.20 -10.36 -21.46
C THR A 426 10.20 -11.62 -20.59
N THR A 427 11.38 -12.10 -20.16
CA THR A 427 11.49 -13.27 -19.28
C THR A 427 10.86 -13.00 -17.91
N LYS A 428 11.12 -11.86 -17.26
CA LYS A 428 10.45 -11.48 -15.99
C LYS A 428 8.92 -11.50 -16.10
N LEU A 429 8.36 -10.96 -17.19
CA LEU A 429 6.92 -10.92 -17.41
C LEU A 429 6.33 -12.33 -17.54
N LEU A 430 7.01 -13.21 -18.26
CA LEU A 430 6.63 -14.62 -18.40
C LEU A 430 6.77 -15.39 -17.08
N GLU A 431 7.79 -15.10 -16.25
CA GLU A 431 7.93 -15.63 -14.89
C GLU A 431 6.77 -15.20 -13.96
N THR A 432 6.08 -14.10 -14.28
CA THR A 432 4.87 -13.64 -13.56
C THR A 432 3.55 -14.03 -14.21
N ALA A 433 3.54 -14.74 -15.34
CA ALA A 433 2.31 -15.08 -16.05
C ALA A 433 1.39 -16.02 -15.24
N GLU A 434 1.97 -17.01 -14.55
CA GLU A 434 1.25 -17.99 -13.71
C GLU A 434 0.79 -17.45 -12.34
N ASN A 435 0.75 -16.12 -12.15
CA ASN A 435 0.49 -15.50 -10.85
C ASN A 435 -1.02 -15.30 -10.59
N ASP A 436 -1.41 -15.35 -9.32
CA ASP A 436 -2.81 -15.25 -8.84
C ASP A 436 -3.00 -13.99 -7.98
N LYS A 437 -2.38 -12.88 -8.39
CA LYS A 437 -2.18 -11.66 -7.58
C LYS A 437 -2.54 -10.35 -8.28
N ILE A 438 -3.31 -10.42 -9.37
CA ILE A 438 -3.93 -9.23 -10.00
C ILE A 438 -4.99 -8.69 -9.05
N LEU A 439 -5.01 -7.37 -8.85
CA LEU A 439 -6.11 -6.70 -8.15
C LEU A 439 -7.27 -6.54 -9.13
N LYS A 440 -8.34 -7.34 -8.99
CA LYS A 440 -9.60 -7.24 -9.76
C LYS A 440 -10.65 -6.31 -9.11
N GLN A 441 -10.23 -5.48 -8.14
CA GLN A 441 -11.06 -4.49 -7.44
C GLN A 441 -10.22 -3.24 -7.11
N ALA A 442 -10.87 -2.09 -6.93
CA ALA A 442 -10.24 -0.80 -6.67
C ALA A 442 -9.50 -0.76 -5.31
N PRO A 443 -8.16 -0.58 -5.28
CA PRO A 443 -7.38 -0.61 -4.05
C PRO A 443 -7.52 0.68 -3.24
N SER A 444 -7.44 0.55 -1.91
CA SER A 444 -7.72 1.62 -0.95
C SER A 444 -6.52 1.97 -0.08
N SER A 445 -6.36 3.27 0.24
CA SER A 445 -5.40 3.71 1.27
C SER A 445 -5.79 3.23 2.68
N GLY A 446 -7.07 2.88 2.90
CA GLY A 446 -7.54 2.31 4.17
C GLY A 446 -7.02 0.90 4.44
N ASP A 447 -6.57 0.19 3.41
CA ASP A 447 -6.02 -1.17 3.52
C ASP A 447 -4.53 -1.16 3.91
N LEU A 448 -3.90 0.01 3.92
CA LEU A 448 -2.47 0.18 4.17
C LEU A 448 -2.20 0.48 5.64
N THR A 449 -1.19 -0.20 6.20
CA THR A 449 -0.67 0.07 7.55
C THR A 449 0.84 0.13 7.56
N VAL A 450 1.39 1.02 8.40
CA VAL A 450 2.81 1.01 8.76
C VAL A 450 2.90 0.55 10.21
N SER A 451 3.69 -0.50 10.42
CA SER A 451 3.89 -1.14 11.72
C SER A 451 5.38 -1.15 12.08
N GLY A 452 5.71 -1.52 13.32
CA GLY A 452 7.08 -1.52 13.84
C GLY A 452 7.35 -0.39 14.85
N GLY A 453 8.60 -0.24 15.28
CA GLY A 453 8.96 0.72 16.32
C GLY A 453 9.38 2.08 15.77
N THR A 454 8.42 3.00 15.60
CA THR A 454 8.63 4.36 15.05
C THR A 454 9.44 5.30 15.94
N THR A 455 10.06 4.81 17.01
CA THR A 455 10.84 5.61 17.96
C THR A 455 12.33 5.49 17.67
N PHE A 456 12.96 6.62 17.34
CA PHE A 456 14.41 6.76 17.29
C PHE A 456 15.04 6.55 18.67
N ARG A 457 16.00 5.62 18.70
CA ARG A 457 16.90 5.32 19.82
C ARG A 457 18.33 5.71 19.43
N TYR A 458 19.13 6.18 20.38
CA TYR A 458 20.50 6.57 20.11
C TYR A 458 21.46 5.36 20.14
N SER A 459 22.33 5.24 19.14
CA SER A 459 23.40 4.25 19.04
C SER A 459 24.76 4.87 19.35
N SER A 460 25.36 4.45 20.46
CA SER A 460 26.73 4.84 20.82
C SER A 460 27.82 4.17 19.97
N GLU A 461 27.46 3.24 19.08
CA GLU A 461 28.42 2.51 18.25
C GLU A 461 28.83 3.27 16.98
N ASP A 462 27.89 4.01 16.37
CA ASP A 462 28.11 4.68 15.08
C ASP A 462 27.85 6.20 15.10
N GLY A 463 27.36 6.74 16.23
CA GLY A 463 27.10 8.16 16.42
C GLY A 463 25.69 8.63 16.00
N LYS A 464 24.77 7.73 15.64
CA LYS A 464 23.47 8.09 15.05
C LYS A 464 22.26 7.57 15.85
N TRP A 465 21.08 7.96 15.40
CA TRP A 465 19.79 7.51 15.90
C TRP A 465 19.14 6.56 14.90
N HIS A 466 18.62 5.43 15.37
CA HIS A 466 17.98 4.39 14.57
C HIS A 466 16.56 4.12 15.06
N THR A 467 15.62 3.82 14.17
CA THR A 467 14.35 3.19 14.55
C THR A 467 14.55 1.69 14.75
N ASP A 468 13.66 1.06 15.53
CA ASP A 468 13.45 -0.39 15.38
C ASP A 468 12.85 -0.65 13.97
N PRO A 469 12.90 -1.87 13.40
CA PRO A 469 12.39 -2.13 12.05
C PRO A 469 10.92 -1.72 11.86
N LEU A 470 10.66 -1.02 10.76
CA LEU A 470 9.34 -0.63 10.26
C LEU A 470 8.90 -1.55 9.12
N LYS A 471 7.59 -1.74 8.95
CA LYS A 471 7.04 -2.66 7.94
C LYS A 471 5.74 -2.10 7.36
N LEU A 472 5.73 -1.91 6.04
CA LEU A 472 4.52 -1.63 5.26
C LEU A 472 3.72 -2.94 5.10
N SER A 473 2.44 -2.92 5.43
CA SER A 473 1.54 -4.06 5.29
C SER A 473 0.25 -3.65 4.57
N ALA A 474 -0.23 -4.54 3.71
CA ALA A 474 -1.43 -4.41 2.89
C ALA A 474 -1.96 -5.82 2.54
N PRO A 475 -3.15 -5.97 1.95
CA PRO A 475 -3.67 -7.24 1.44
C PRO A 475 -2.77 -7.89 0.37
N ALA A 476 -3.05 -9.16 0.06
CA ALA A 476 -2.39 -9.83 -1.07
C ALA A 476 -2.72 -9.12 -2.40
N GLY A 477 -1.78 -9.15 -3.36
CA GLY A 477 -1.91 -8.47 -4.66
C GLY A 477 -1.34 -7.05 -4.71
N TYR A 478 -1.16 -6.40 -3.56
CA TYR A 478 -0.48 -5.10 -3.42
C TYR A 478 1.05 -5.24 -3.61
N LEU A 479 1.48 -5.56 -4.82
CA LEU A 479 2.88 -5.84 -5.17
C LEU A 479 3.64 -4.63 -5.74
N THR A 480 2.97 -3.50 -5.93
CA THR A 480 3.59 -2.25 -6.39
C THR A 480 4.49 -1.64 -5.30
N PRO A 481 5.76 -1.30 -5.57
CA PRO A 481 6.64 -0.63 -4.62
C PRO A 481 6.15 0.77 -4.26
N PHE A 482 6.13 1.09 -2.96
CA PHE A 482 5.75 2.41 -2.45
C PHE A 482 6.97 3.31 -2.30
N THR A 483 6.85 4.54 -2.78
CA THR A 483 7.88 5.58 -2.62
C THR A 483 7.85 6.12 -1.19
N LEU A 484 9.00 6.09 -0.53
CA LEU A 484 9.19 6.48 0.87
C LEU A 484 9.63 7.95 0.94
N SER A 485 8.74 8.81 1.45
CA SER A 485 9.03 10.21 1.77
C SER A 485 9.49 10.34 3.22
N LEU A 486 10.63 11.02 3.43
CA LEU A 486 11.31 11.13 4.71
C LEU A 486 11.51 12.60 5.13
N PRO A 487 11.47 12.92 6.44
CA PRO A 487 11.87 14.22 6.97
C PRO A 487 13.32 14.59 6.66
N ASP A 488 13.62 15.89 6.67
CA ASP A 488 14.99 16.41 6.55
C ASP A 488 15.94 15.75 7.57
N GLY A 489 17.08 15.25 7.07
CA GLY A 489 18.09 14.58 7.89
C GLY A 489 17.73 13.15 8.33
N VAL A 490 16.64 12.55 7.81
CA VAL A 490 16.30 11.13 7.97
C VAL A 490 16.54 10.38 6.65
N SER A 491 17.12 9.19 6.72
CA SER A 491 17.36 8.29 5.58
C SER A 491 17.02 6.84 5.94
N GLU A 492 16.60 6.02 4.98
CA GLU A 492 16.57 4.56 5.15
C GLU A 492 18.03 4.03 5.18
N GLU A 493 18.35 3.05 6.03
CA GLU A 493 19.72 2.59 6.29
C GLU A 493 20.52 2.11 5.07
N SER A 494 19.83 1.62 4.03
CA SER A 494 20.43 1.19 2.76
C SER A 494 20.46 2.31 1.70
N GLY A 495 19.86 3.47 1.99
CA GLY A 495 19.66 4.58 1.05
C GLY A 495 18.49 4.38 0.09
N ARG A 496 17.64 3.35 0.27
CA ARG A 496 16.52 3.08 -0.64
C ARG A 496 15.37 4.08 -0.46
N THR A 497 14.82 4.52 -1.58
CA THR A 497 13.66 5.43 -1.65
C THR A 497 12.34 4.71 -1.91
N GLN A 498 12.35 3.37 -1.97
CA GLN A 498 11.17 2.54 -2.20
C GLN A 498 11.13 1.31 -1.27
N VAL A 499 9.92 0.93 -0.86
CA VAL A 499 9.61 -0.19 0.03
C VAL A 499 8.48 -1.02 -0.59
N THR A 500 8.67 -2.33 -0.71
CA THR A 500 7.64 -3.27 -1.15
C THR A 500 6.80 -3.71 0.05
N VAL A 501 5.50 -4.00 -0.16
CA VAL A 501 4.63 -4.53 0.90
C VAL A 501 5.24 -5.80 1.49
N GLY A 502 5.24 -5.90 2.82
CA GLY A 502 5.80 -7.02 3.57
C GLY A 502 7.30 -6.89 3.89
N GLU A 503 8.04 -6.01 3.21
CA GLU A 503 9.45 -5.74 3.54
C GLU A 503 9.61 -4.94 4.83
N GLU A 504 10.71 -5.20 5.53
CA GLU A 504 11.16 -4.40 6.67
C GLU A 504 12.20 -3.37 6.24
N PHE A 505 12.10 -2.17 6.81
CA PHE A 505 13.01 -1.04 6.57
C PHE A 505 13.32 -0.34 7.90
N SER A 506 14.55 0.15 8.06
CA SER A 506 14.97 0.90 9.25
C SER A 506 15.41 2.29 8.85
N LEU A 507 15.09 3.28 9.68
CA LEU A 507 15.44 4.67 9.44
C LEU A 507 16.57 5.11 10.37
N VAL A 508 17.50 5.87 9.82
CA VAL A 508 18.66 6.41 10.52
C VAL A 508 18.75 7.93 10.36
N SER A 509 19.18 8.63 11.40
CA SER A 509 19.42 10.08 11.39
C SER A 509 20.53 10.48 12.35
N ALA A 510 21.32 11.50 11.99
CA ALA A 510 22.32 12.07 12.90
C ALA A 510 21.69 12.90 14.03
N SER A 511 20.51 13.48 13.81
CA SER A 511 19.79 14.32 14.79
C SER A 511 18.31 14.45 14.40
N PRO A 512 17.50 13.39 14.58
CA PRO A 512 16.08 13.43 14.22
C PRO A 512 15.32 14.41 15.12
N ALA A 513 14.24 14.98 14.58
CA ALA A 513 13.31 15.78 15.37
C ALA A 513 12.64 14.94 16.48
N SER A 514 12.17 15.59 17.55
CA SER A 514 11.47 14.92 18.66
C SER A 514 10.15 14.27 18.22
N SER A 515 9.51 14.84 17.20
CA SER A 515 8.40 14.27 16.45
C SER A 515 8.52 14.66 14.98
N SER A 516 8.20 13.74 14.06
CA SER A 516 8.14 13.96 12.61
C SER A 516 7.27 12.89 11.93
N THR A 517 7.05 12.98 10.62
CA THR A 517 6.15 12.05 9.89
C THR A 517 6.83 11.53 8.64
N ILE A 518 6.74 10.22 8.39
CA ILE A 518 7.02 9.61 7.08
C ILE A 518 5.72 9.36 6.33
N SER A 519 5.77 9.35 5.01
CA SER A 519 4.68 8.85 4.18
C SER A 519 5.20 7.88 3.12
N LEU A 520 4.39 6.87 2.80
CA LEU A 520 4.64 5.91 1.74
C LEU A 520 3.49 6.01 0.74
N SER A 521 3.79 6.23 -0.55
CA SER A 521 2.77 6.39 -1.60
C SER A 521 3.09 5.65 -2.90
N ALA A 522 2.04 5.23 -3.61
CA ALA A 522 2.14 4.52 -4.90
C ALA A 522 0.90 4.76 -5.78
N LYS A 523 1.10 4.71 -7.10
CA LYS A 523 0.04 4.46 -8.07
C LYS A 523 -0.16 2.96 -8.21
N VAL A 524 -1.20 2.42 -7.58
CA VAL A 524 -1.48 0.99 -7.63
C VAL A 524 -2.49 0.73 -8.76
N PRO A 525 -2.15 -0.05 -9.80
CA PRO A 525 -3.10 -0.44 -10.83
C PRO A 525 -4.07 -1.51 -10.32
N TRP A 526 -5.21 -1.62 -10.99
CA TRP A 526 -6.17 -2.70 -10.81
C TRP A 526 -6.92 -2.94 -12.12
N MET A 527 -7.26 -4.20 -12.38
CA MET A 527 -7.96 -4.63 -13.58
C MET A 527 -9.46 -4.57 -13.36
N ASP A 528 -10.17 -3.93 -14.29
CA ASP A 528 -11.59 -3.60 -14.20
C ASP A 528 -12.34 -4.43 -15.25
N GLY A 529 -12.92 -5.55 -14.81
CA GLY A 529 -13.43 -6.60 -15.70
C GLY A 529 -12.32 -7.39 -16.39
N ASP A 530 -12.61 -7.88 -17.60
CA ASP A 530 -11.82 -8.92 -18.27
C ASP A 530 -11.17 -8.47 -19.59
N LEU A 531 -10.38 -9.38 -20.16
CA LEU A 531 -9.70 -9.21 -21.45
C LEU A 531 -10.66 -8.77 -22.56
N LYS A 532 -10.25 -7.73 -23.29
CA LYS A 532 -10.92 -7.27 -24.52
C LYS A 532 -10.06 -7.70 -25.70
N VAL A 533 -10.56 -8.69 -26.46
CA VAL A 533 -9.91 -9.19 -27.68
C VAL A 533 -10.59 -8.54 -28.89
N TYR A 534 -9.82 -8.28 -29.95
CA TYR A 534 -10.30 -7.68 -31.18
C TYR A 534 -9.77 -8.42 -32.41
N GLU A 535 -10.68 -8.77 -33.32
CA GLU A 535 -10.39 -9.45 -34.59
C GLU A 535 -10.69 -8.55 -35.79
N PRO A 536 -9.92 -8.62 -36.90
CA PRO A 536 -10.24 -7.88 -38.11
C PRO A 536 -11.49 -8.47 -38.78
N VAL A 537 -12.40 -7.60 -39.25
CA VAL A 537 -13.62 -8.01 -39.94
C VAL A 537 -13.29 -8.76 -41.24
N GLU A 538 -14.07 -9.79 -41.61
CA GLU A 538 -13.72 -10.82 -42.61
C GLU A 538 -13.24 -10.30 -43.98
N ASN A 539 -13.75 -9.14 -44.42
CA ASN A 539 -13.33 -8.47 -45.66
C ASN A 539 -11.89 -7.92 -45.63
N GLY A 540 -11.19 -8.04 -44.49
CA GLY A 540 -9.94 -7.35 -44.17
C GLY A 540 -8.63 -7.99 -44.65
N SER A 541 -8.62 -8.95 -45.59
CA SER A 541 -7.35 -9.54 -46.06
C SER A 541 -6.53 -8.57 -46.92
N ALA A 542 -5.21 -8.56 -46.74
CA ALA A 542 -4.29 -7.72 -47.52
C ALA A 542 -4.04 -8.29 -48.94
N SER A 543 -3.45 -7.48 -49.82
CA SER A 543 -3.22 -7.81 -51.23
C SER A 543 -2.20 -8.93 -51.49
N ASP A 544 -1.45 -9.36 -50.47
CA ASP A 544 -0.56 -10.53 -50.50
C ASP A 544 -1.26 -11.82 -50.02
N GLY A 545 -2.52 -11.74 -49.58
CA GLY A 545 -3.30 -12.85 -49.05
C GLY A 545 -3.10 -13.13 -47.55
N LYS A 546 -2.34 -12.30 -46.83
CA LYS A 546 -2.26 -12.38 -45.36
C LYS A 546 -3.37 -11.58 -44.68
N GLY A 547 -3.83 -12.10 -43.54
CA GLY A 547 -4.69 -11.37 -42.61
C GLY A 547 -3.90 -10.35 -41.78
N TYR A 548 -4.63 -9.65 -40.91
CA TYR A 548 -4.08 -8.69 -39.95
C TYR A 548 -4.00 -9.31 -38.55
N GLN A 549 -3.11 -8.79 -37.71
CA GLN A 549 -2.89 -9.27 -36.34
C GLN A 549 -4.14 -9.02 -35.49
N ASN A 550 -4.58 -10.03 -34.73
CA ASN A 550 -5.57 -9.85 -33.67
C ASN A 550 -4.94 -9.08 -32.51
N MET A 551 -5.76 -8.41 -31.72
CA MET A 551 -5.32 -7.52 -30.63
C MET A 551 -5.94 -7.93 -29.30
N VAL A 552 -5.20 -7.77 -28.20
CA VAL A 552 -5.70 -7.96 -26.83
C VAL A 552 -5.29 -6.80 -25.93
N GLY A 553 -6.18 -6.43 -25.01
CA GLY A 553 -5.91 -5.53 -23.90
C GLY A 553 -6.87 -5.78 -22.75
N ALA A 554 -6.87 -4.90 -21.75
CA ALA A 554 -7.79 -4.90 -20.64
C ALA A 554 -8.02 -3.46 -20.16
N VAL A 555 -9.15 -3.19 -19.51
CA VAL A 555 -9.32 -1.95 -18.76
C VAL A 555 -8.53 -2.10 -17.47
N ILE A 556 -7.44 -1.34 -17.32
CA ILE A 556 -6.64 -1.31 -16.10
C ILE A 556 -6.60 0.14 -15.62
N LYS A 557 -7.25 0.38 -14.47
CA LYS A 557 -7.36 1.67 -13.80
C LYS A 557 -6.24 1.79 -12.76
N THR A 558 -5.99 2.99 -12.23
CA THR A 558 -4.94 3.24 -11.24
C THR A 558 -5.43 4.16 -10.14
N ASN A 559 -5.24 3.75 -8.89
CA ASN A 559 -5.56 4.57 -7.72
C ASN A 559 -4.26 5.15 -7.12
N GLU A 560 -4.29 6.40 -6.69
CA GLU A 560 -3.22 7.02 -5.89
C GLU A 560 -3.42 6.62 -4.42
N LEU A 561 -2.49 5.87 -3.85
CA LEU A 561 -2.55 5.41 -2.46
C LEU A 561 -1.46 6.07 -1.61
N SER A 562 -1.76 6.34 -0.34
CA SER A 562 -0.79 6.87 0.62
C SER A 562 -1.12 6.46 2.05
N VAL A 563 -0.08 6.11 2.82
CA VAL A 563 -0.14 5.87 4.27
C VAL A 563 0.97 6.65 4.96
N SER A 564 0.77 7.06 6.21
CA SER A 564 1.75 7.86 6.97
C SER A 564 1.94 7.35 8.39
N ALA A 565 3.14 7.55 8.95
CA ALA A 565 3.48 7.16 10.32
C ALA A 565 4.26 8.25 11.04
N THR A 566 3.90 8.51 12.30
CA THR A 566 4.61 9.46 13.16
C THR A 566 5.84 8.80 13.76
N LEU A 567 7.01 9.36 13.46
CA LEU A 567 8.27 9.05 14.13
C LEU A 567 8.43 9.90 15.38
N THR A 568 9.01 9.33 16.42
CA THR A 568 9.32 10.00 17.70
C THR A 568 10.78 9.80 18.07
N ARG A 569 11.31 10.58 19.02
CA ARG A 569 12.65 10.37 19.59
C ARG A 569 12.56 10.12 21.09
N THR A 570 13.30 9.13 21.62
CA THR A 570 13.47 8.99 23.07
C THR A 570 14.57 9.93 23.55
N ASP A 571 14.20 11.03 24.20
CA ASP A 571 15.18 11.91 24.85
C ASP A 571 15.66 11.28 26.17
N GLU A 572 16.96 11.00 26.27
CA GLU A 572 17.60 10.62 27.53
C GLU A 572 18.10 11.84 28.30
N TYR A 573 17.81 11.85 29.60
CA TYR A 573 18.19 12.92 30.52
C TYR A 573 19.07 12.41 31.67
N THR A 574 19.84 13.31 32.26
CA THR A 574 20.68 13.08 33.44
C THR A 574 20.62 14.30 34.36
N ASP A 575 21.02 14.12 35.61
CA ASP A 575 21.22 15.21 36.57
C ASP A 575 22.73 15.39 36.82
N LEU A 576 23.15 16.61 37.20
CA LEU A 576 24.47 16.88 37.78
C LEU A 576 24.30 17.32 39.23
N THR A 577 24.96 16.63 40.15
CA THR A 577 24.95 16.93 41.59
C THR A 577 26.37 17.14 42.11
N PHE A 578 26.62 18.25 42.83
CA PHE A 578 27.89 18.44 43.54
C PHE A 578 27.68 19.02 44.94
N LYS A 579 28.69 18.89 45.79
CA LYS A 579 28.69 19.44 47.15
C LYS A 579 29.48 20.74 47.20
N LYS A 580 28.88 21.82 47.71
CA LYS A 580 29.62 23.01 48.14
C LYS A 580 29.98 22.88 49.61
N LYS A 581 31.22 23.19 49.98
CA LYS A 581 31.68 23.26 51.37
C LYS A 581 32.15 24.67 51.71
N TRP A 582 31.87 25.11 52.93
CA TRP A 582 32.26 26.42 53.45
C TRP A 582 33.21 26.27 54.66
N GLU A 583 34.47 26.69 54.49
CA GLU A 583 35.51 26.68 55.53
C GLU A 583 35.68 28.08 56.10
N ASP A 584 34.70 28.52 56.90
CA ASP A 584 34.54 29.89 57.42
C ASP A 584 34.15 29.93 58.91
N HIS A 585 34.46 28.87 59.66
CA HIS A 585 34.18 28.74 61.09
C HIS A 585 32.70 28.93 61.44
N ASN A 586 31.81 28.24 60.72
CA ASN A 586 30.35 28.34 60.85
C ASN A 586 29.80 29.74 60.49
N ASN A 587 30.32 30.35 59.41
CA ASN A 587 30.01 31.71 58.97
C ASN A 587 30.28 32.76 60.06
N GLN A 588 31.41 32.65 60.77
CA GLN A 588 31.73 33.50 61.94
C GLN A 588 31.65 35.01 61.63
N ASP A 589 32.19 35.42 60.48
CA ASP A 589 32.25 36.82 60.06
C ASP A 589 31.00 37.27 59.26
N GLY A 590 29.99 36.40 59.11
CA GLY A 590 28.69 36.72 58.50
C GLY A 590 28.71 36.95 56.98
N LEU A 591 29.77 36.52 56.28
CA LEU A 591 30.01 36.80 54.87
C LEU A 591 29.48 35.74 53.89
N ARG A 592 29.04 34.57 54.37
CA ARG A 592 28.49 33.52 53.49
C ARG A 592 27.20 34.03 52.80
N PRO A 593 27.08 33.94 51.46
CA PRO A 593 25.88 34.39 50.75
C PRO A 593 24.64 33.55 51.12
N ALA A 594 23.45 34.03 50.77
CA ALA A 594 22.27 33.17 50.77
C ALA A 594 22.36 32.13 49.64
N THR A 595 21.66 31.00 49.77
CA THR A 595 21.64 29.93 48.75
C THR A 595 21.07 30.42 47.41
N THR A 596 20.13 31.37 47.43
CA THR A 596 19.59 32.07 46.24
C THR A 596 20.64 32.91 45.52
N ASP A 597 21.48 33.62 46.28
CA ASP A 597 22.49 34.52 45.73
C ASP A 597 23.66 33.69 45.18
N TYR A 598 24.01 32.60 45.87
CA TYR A 598 24.97 31.61 45.40
C TYR A 598 24.51 30.87 44.14
N ALA A 599 23.22 30.58 43.99
CA ALA A 599 22.68 30.01 42.74
C ALA A 599 22.92 30.93 41.53
N SER A 600 23.07 32.24 41.73
CA SER A 600 23.45 33.22 40.68
C SER A 600 24.96 33.28 40.37
N LYS A 601 25.77 32.50 41.10
CA LYS A 601 27.24 32.40 40.95
C LYS A 601 27.69 31.09 40.30
N LEU A 602 26.75 30.30 39.77
CA LEU A 602 27.00 28.99 39.18
C LEU A 602 26.59 28.95 37.71
N HIS A 603 27.55 28.60 36.86
CA HIS A 603 27.37 28.50 35.42
C HIS A 603 27.51 27.03 35.01
N LEU A 604 26.46 26.46 34.45
CA LEU A 604 26.50 25.09 33.91
C LEU A 604 27.26 25.09 32.59
N MET A 605 28.20 24.18 32.43
CA MET A 605 29.13 24.12 31.29
C MET A 605 29.00 22.77 30.58
N ASN A 606 28.79 22.81 29.26
CA ASN A 606 29.01 21.70 28.34
C ASN A 606 30.39 21.91 27.69
N GLY A 607 31.41 21.22 28.21
CA GLY A 607 32.80 21.48 27.85
C GLY A 607 33.19 22.95 28.13
N SER A 608 33.49 23.70 27.07
CA SER A 608 33.82 25.13 27.13
C SER A 608 32.61 26.07 26.98
N THR A 609 31.41 25.54 26.72
CA THR A 609 30.22 26.34 26.37
C THR A 609 29.25 26.42 27.54
N GLU A 610 28.86 27.64 27.94
CA GLU A 610 27.85 27.85 28.97
C GLU A 610 26.45 27.43 28.50
N VAL A 611 25.77 26.65 29.32
CA VAL A 611 24.40 26.17 29.12
C VAL A 611 23.44 27.12 29.83
N LYS A 612 22.62 27.83 29.05
CA LYS A 612 21.73 28.89 29.53
C LYS A 612 20.37 28.35 29.98
N ASP A 613 19.65 29.19 30.69
CA ASP A 613 18.25 29.03 31.13
C ASP A 613 17.94 27.84 32.07
N VAL A 614 18.89 26.93 32.31
CA VAL A 614 18.84 25.96 33.41
C VAL A 614 19.32 26.61 34.72
N LYS A 615 18.58 26.43 35.82
CA LYS A 615 18.92 26.96 37.15
C LYS A 615 19.22 25.82 38.14
N PRO A 616 20.24 25.97 39.02
CA PRO A 616 20.49 24.99 40.06
C PRO A 616 19.47 25.10 41.21
N THR A 617 19.15 23.96 41.81
CA THR A 617 18.62 23.90 43.18
C THR A 617 19.80 23.89 44.16
N VAL A 618 19.77 24.73 45.19
CA VAL A 618 20.81 24.82 46.23
C VAL A 618 20.18 24.60 47.60
N THR A 619 20.53 23.49 48.25
CA THR A 619 20.00 23.06 49.55
C THR A 619 21.07 23.17 50.62
N ASP A 620 20.80 23.87 51.72
CA ASP A 620 21.70 23.87 52.88
C ASP A 620 21.51 22.59 53.71
N ASN A 621 22.60 21.86 53.97
CA ASN A 621 22.55 20.61 54.74
C ASN A 621 22.70 20.85 56.26
N GLY A 622 23.00 22.09 56.70
CA GLY A 622 23.12 22.48 58.11
C GLY A 622 24.49 22.22 58.76
N ASP A 623 25.46 21.71 58.01
CA ASP A 623 26.78 21.25 58.48
C ASP A 623 27.97 21.99 57.83
N ASN A 624 27.73 23.22 57.33
CA ASN A 624 28.59 23.98 56.41
C ASN A 624 28.80 23.35 55.03
N SER A 625 28.08 22.27 54.69
CA SER A 625 27.94 21.83 53.30
C SER A 625 26.55 22.17 52.74
N TRP A 626 26.51 22.47 51.45
CA TRP A 626 25.29 22.59 50.66
C TRP A 626 25.32 21.55 49.53
N THR A 627 24.15 21.04 49.18
CA THR A 627 23.97 20.17 48.01
C THR A 627 23.44 21.02 46.85
N VAL A 628 24.09 20.92 45.69
CA VAL A 628 23.70 21.63 44.47
C VAL A 628 23.31 20.63 43.40
N VAL A 629 22.15 20.83 42.76
CA VAL A 629 21.63 19.94 41.71
C VAL A 629 21.17 20.75 40.50
N TYR A 630 21.61 20.34 39.31
CA TYR A 630 21.01 20.70 38.02
C TYR A 630 20.31 19.46 37.46
N SER A 631 18.99 19.50 37.32
CA SER A 631 18.19 18.35 36.89
C SER A 631 17.68 18.43 35.45
N GLY A 632 17.42 17.28 34.84
CA GLY A 632 16.79 17.19 33.51
C GLY A 632 17.69 17.68 32.37
N LEU A 633 19.00 17.44 32.48
CA LEU A 633 19.99 17.80 31.47
C LEU A 633 20.01 16.76 30.33
N PRO A 634 19.98 17.14 29.04
CA PRO A 634 20.12 16.20 27.94
C PRO A 634 21.41 15.37 28.05
N LYS A 635 21.32 14.04 28.01
CA LYS A 635 22.47 13.15 28.22
C LYS A 635 23.47 13.14 27.06
N TYR A 636 23.00 13.46 25.85
CA TYR A 636 23.78 13.44 24.60
C TYR A 636 23.54 14.71 23.76
N ALA A 637 24.58 15.20 23.08
CA ALA A 637 24.48 16.23 22.04
C ALA A 637 25.30 15.81 20.81
N GLY A 638 24.67 15.77 19.64
CA GLY A 638 25.30 15.24 18.41
C GLY A 638 25.84 13.81 18.62
N GLY A 639 25.10 12.99 19.38
CA GLY A 639 25.50 11.65 19.82
C GLY A 639 26.59 11.58 20.89
N THR A 640 27.42 12.62 21.05
CA THR A 640 28.46 12.62 22.09
C THR A 640 27.83 12.79 23.47
N ALA A 641 28.19 11.93 24.43
CA ALA A 641 27.74 12.04 25.81
C ALA A 641 28.25 13.33 26.45
N ILE A 642 27.38 14.10 27.09
CA ILE A 642 27.72 15.45 27.56
C ILE A 642 28.47 15.38 28.90
N ALA A 643 29.75 15.73 28.87
CA ALA A 643 30.56 15.93 30.07
C ALA A 643 30.22 17.29 30.73
N TYR A 644 29.12 17.32 31.49
CA TYR A 644 28.72 18.48 32.25
C TYR A 644 29.69 18.80 33.40
N SER A 645 29.89 20.09 33.63
CA SER A 645 30.57 20.63 34.81
C SER A 645 29.95 21.97 35.20
N VAL A 646 30.27 22.47 36.39
CA VAL A 646 29.79 23.76 36.89
C VAL A 646 30.99 24.64 37.20
N LYS A 647 30.98 25.86 36.66
CA LYS A 647 31.94 26.91 37.01
C LYS A 647 31.39 27.76 38.14
N GLU A 648 32.22 28.07 39.14
CA GLU A 648 31.91 29.07 40.17
C GLU A 648 32.48 30.45 39.80
N ASP A 649 31.63 31.47 39.95
CA ASP A 649 31.96 32.87 39.78
C ASP A 649 32.39 33.48 41.14
N SER A 650 33.41 34.34 41.15
CA SER A 650 34.18 34.64 42.36
C SER A 650 33.34 35.17 43.54
N VAL A 651 33.31 34.42 44.65
CA VAL A 651 32.58 34.82 45.86
C VAL A 651 33.40 35.78 46.71
N SER A 652 32.84 36.98 46.96
CA SER A 652 33.51 38.05 47.70
C SER A 652 33.98 37.63 49.09
N GLY A 653 35.27 37.84 49.38
CA GLY A 653 35.88 37.50 50.67
C GLY A 653 36.35 36.05 50.81
N TYR A 654 36.04 35.17 49.87
CA TYR A 654 36.43 33.74 49.92
C TYR A 654 37.54 33.41 48.92
N THR A 655 38.14 32.23 49.07
CA THR A 655 39.01 31.61 48.07
C THR A 655 38.53 30.18 47.83
N ALA A 656 38.21 29.86 46.58
CA ALA A 656 37.85 28.51 46.16
C ALA A 656 39.09 27.61 46.02
N ASP A 657 38.91 26.30 46.14
CA ASP A 657 39.93 25.28 45.87
C ASP A 657 40.04 24.91 44.37
N ALA A 658 38.99 25.14 43.60
CA ALA A 658 38.95 25.02 42.13
C ALA A 658 38.03 26.08 41.49
N GLU A 659 38.16 26.31 40.19
CA GLU A 659 37.23 27.17 39.42
C GLU A 659 36.03 26.41 38.85
N MET A 660 36.16 25.08 38.71
CA MET A 660 35.22 24.18 38.04
C MET A 660 35.05 22.89 38.86
N VAL A 661 33.83 22.35 38.88
CA VAL A 661 33.50 21.08 39.54
C VAL A 661 32.66 20.18 38.62
N ALA A 662 32.95 18.88 38.62
CA ALA A 662 32.20 17.88 37.86
C ALA A 662 31.12 17.21 38.72
N ASP A 663 30.27 16.38 38.10
CA ASP A 663 29.29 15.56 38.82
C ASP A 663 29.93 14.68 39.91
N GLY A 664 29.21 14.49 41.01
CA GLY A 664 29.70 13.84 42.24
C GLY A 664 30.77 14.64 43.01
N GLY A 665 31.23 15.77 42.48
CA GLY A 665 32.36 16.54 43.00
C GLY A 665 32.11 17.27 44.32
N THR A 666 33.17 17.84 44.88
CA THR A 666 33.11 18.77 46.01
C THR A 666 33.95 20.00 45.70
N LEU A 667 33.44 21.17 46.07
CA LEU A 667 34.03 22.49 45.82
C LEU A 667 34.05 23.27 47.15
N THR A 668 35.19 23.82 47.55
CA THR A 668 35.40 24.37 48.91
C THR A 668 35.76 25.85 48.89
N ASN A 669 34.91 26.69 49.48
CA ASN A 669 35.21 28.10 49.71
C ASN A 669 35.79 28.32 51.11
N THR A 670 37.02 28.82 51.19
CA THR A 670 37.71 29.12 52.46
C THR A 670 37.66 30.61 52.78
N HIS A 671 37.34 30.97 54.02
CA HIS A 671 37.50 32.32 54.56
C HIS A 671 38.54 32.35 55.69
N LYS A 672 39.49 33.28 55.61
CA LYS A 672 40.48 33.51 56.68
C LYS A 672 39.99 34.60 57.63
N VAL A 673 39.47 34.14 58.77
CA VAL A 673 38.89 34.94 59.86
C VAL A 673 39.75 36.17 60.19
N LYS A 674 39.10 37.32 60.40
CA LYS A 674 39.78 38.50 60.96
C LYS A 674 40.01 38.34 62.47
N SER A 675 41.27 38.22 62.87
CA SER A 675 41.66 38.26 64.29
C SER A 675 41.30 39.62 64.91
N ASN A 676 40.20 39.68 65.67
CA ASN A 676 39.77 40.87 66.40
C ASN A 676 40.70 41.14 67.59
N THR A 677 41.61 42.11 67.43
CA THR A 677 42.43 42.65 68.51
C THR A 677 41.63 43.66 69.34
N THR A 678 40.80 43.18 70.25
CA THR A 678 39.98 44.03 71.12
C THR A 678 40.81 44.62 72.26
N SER A 679 41.12 45.92 72.21
CA SER A 679 41.57 46.66 73.39
C SER A 679 40.41 46.90 74.35
N THR A 680 40.55 46.45 75.59
CA THR A 680 39.61 46.76 76.67
C THR A 680 39.84 48.16 77.24
N SER A 681 38.76 48.80 77.67
CA SER A 681 38.76 49.90 78.66
C SER A 681 37.44 49.86 79.42
N GLU A 682 37.51 49.66 80.73
CA GLU A 682 36.34 49.69 81.61
C GLU A 682 36.01 51.13 82.01
N THR A 683 34.72 51.44 82.20
CA THR A 683 34.17 51.95 83.49
C THR A 683 32.68 52.30 83.38
N ASN A 684 32.00 52.30 84.53
CA ASN A 684 30.55 52.49 84.72
C ASN A 684 30.33 52.79 86.23
N PRO A 685 29.20 53.36 86.73
CA PRO A 685 28.18 54.25 86.16
C PRO A 685 28.14 55.63 86.87
N THR A 686 27.17 56.51 86.54
CA THR A 686 26.34 57.25 87.54
C THR A 686 25.03 57.75 86.90
N ASN A 687 23.97 57.91 87.70
CA ASN A 687 22.55 58.15 87.36
C ASN A 687 22.14 59.64 87.46
N THR A 688 21.05 60.09 86.81
CA THR A 688 19.93 60.88 87.44
C THR A 688 18.80 61.30 86.44
N GLN A 689 17.61 60.72 86.62
CA GLN A 689 16.22 61.26 86.47
C GLN A 689 15.72 62.06 85.22
N ASN A 690 14.84 61.40 84.44
CA ASN A 690 13.36 61.63 84.37
C ASN A 690 12.74 62.87 83.65
N VAL A 691 11.80 62.62 82.70
CA VAL A 691 10.37 63.12 82.62
C VAL A 691 9.75 62.93 81.20
N GLN A 692 8.52 62.38 81.13
CA GLN A 692 7.61 62.24 79.97
C GLN A 692 6.36 63.17 80.17
N PRO A 693 5.23 63.17 79.39
CA PRO A 693 4.75 62.38 78.23
C PRO A 693 4.46 63.28 76.99
N GLY A 694 3.80 62.93 75.86
CA GLY A 694 2.80 61.93 75.41
C GLY A 694 2.24 62.44 74.03
N THR A 695 1.27 61.86 73.32
CA THR A 695 0.39 60.68 73.50
C THR A 695 -0.01 60.06 72.14
N THR A 696 -0.24 58.73 72.12
CA THR A 696 -0.90 57.91 71.08
C THR A 696 -2.45 58.13 71.06
N PRO A 697 -3.34 57.45 70.27
CA PRO A 697 -3.30 56.13 69.56
C PRO A 697 -3.36 56.28 68.01
N THR A 698 -3.79 55.37 67.11
CA THR A 698 -4.56 54.08 67.16
C THR A 698 -4.21 53.17 65.95
N ILE A 699 -4.92 52.05 65.76
CA ILE A 699 -4.80 51.05 64.67
C ILE A 699 -6.23 50.69 64.19
N GLU A 700 -6.43 50.44 62.89
CA GLU A 700 -7.46 49.55 62.24
C GLU A 700 -7.45 49.82 60.71
N THR A 701 -7.86 48.95 59.76
CA THR A 701 -7.91 47.47 59.57
C THR A 701 -8.04 47.21 58.05
N ASN A 702 -7.87 45.97 57.58
CA ASN A 702 -8.08 45.58 56.16
C ASN A 702 -9.48 44.95 55.97
N PRO A 703 -10.18 45.11 54.82
CA PRO A 703 -10.35 43.93 53.96
C PRO A 703 -10.49 44.15 52.43
N THR A 704 -9.69 43.39 51.68
CA THR A 704 -10.04 42.48 50.56
C THR A 704 -11.01 42.88 49.40
N ASN A 705 -10.46 42.73 48.18
CA ASN A 705 -11.01 42.03 46.99
C ASN A 705 -11.91 42.76 45.94
N THR A 706 -11.48 42.73 44.65
CA THR A 706 -12.07 41.89 43.55
C THR A 706 -11.92 42.50 42.13
N GLN A 707 -11.29 41.77 41.18
CA GLN A 707 -11.38 41.90 39.69
C GLN A 707 -10.85 43.19 39.00
N LYS A 708 -10.40 43.22 37.72
CA LYS A 708 -10.19 42.18 36.67
C LYS A 708 -9.33 42.72 35.47
N GLU A 709 -8.39 41.89 34.98
CA GLU A 709 -7.82 41.77 33.60
C GLU A 709 -7.24 42.95 32.76
N THR A 710 -5.92 42.87 32.48
CA THR A 710 -5.33 42.56 31.13
C THR A 710 -4.58 43.63 30.27
N ALA A 711 -3.42 43.17 29.77
CA ALA A 711 -2.64 43.53 28.55
C ALA A 711 -1.74 44.81 28.43
N THR A 712 -0.43 44.57 28.66
CA THR A 712 0.67 44.66 27.64
C THR A 712 1.19 46.01 27.10
N THR A 713 2.49 46.04 26.76
CA THR A 713 3.33 47.21 26.40
C THR A 713 4.14 47.04 25.09
N THR A 714 4.54 48.16 24.47
CA THR A 714 5.57 48.36 23.39
C THR A 714 7.03 48.23 23.91
N PRO A 715 8.13 48.54 23.16
CA PRO A 715 8.42 48.80 21.71
C PRO A 715 9.43 47.76 21.11
N SER A 716 9.96 47.67 19.87
CA SER A 716 10.32 48.53 18.69
C SER A 716 11.80 49.01 18.57
N SER A 717 12.40 48.87 17.36
CA SER A 717 13.62 49.53 16.78
C SER A 717 15.04 49.10 17.29
N GLU A 718 16.18 49.17 16.54
CA GLU A 718 16.50 49.38 15.10
C GLU A 718 18.03 49.12 14.78
N THR A 719 18.43 49.27 13.50
CA THR A 719 19.78 49.59 12.92
C THR A 719 20.70 48.51 12.28
N ASP A 720 21.53 49.01 11.35
CA ASP A 720 22.36 48.41 10.26
C ASP A 720 23.88 48.34 10.71
N PRO A 721 25.01 48.13 9.93
CA PRO A 721 25.17 48.21 8.46
C PRO A 721 26.25 47.39 7.68
N THR A 722 26.20 47.55 6.34
CA THR A 722 27.28 47.60 5.30
C THR A 722 28.03 46.36 4.74
N GLU A 723 27.90 46.23 3.40
CA GLU A 723 28.91 45.96 2.33
C GLU A 723 30.04 44.90 2.45
N SER A 724 30.09 43.97 1.47
CA SER A 724 31.04 44.06 0.33
C SER A 724 30.79 43.03 -0.80
N SER A 725 31.28 43.32 -2.00
CA SER A 725 31.22 42.51 -3.24
C SER A 725 32.34 41.42 -3.30
N ILE A 726 32.38 40.44 -4.23
CA ILE A 726 32.67 40.55 -5.68
C ILE A 726 32.12 39.32 -6.47
N LYS A 727 31.88 39.51 -7.79
CA LYS A 727 31.36 38.54 -8.79
C LYS A 727 32.42 37.54 -9.30
N THR A 728 31.97 36.42 -9.90
CA THR A 728 32.34 36.07 -11.30
C THR A 728 31.32 35.15 -11.98
N SER A 729 31.37 35.00 -13.31
CA SER A 729 30.33 34.35 -14.12
C SER A 729 30.83 33.85 -15.49
N GLY A 730 30.26 32.75 -16.00
CA GLY A 730 30.43 32.23 -17.37
C GLY A 730 31.39 31.03 -17.48
N GLY A 731 31.34 30.21 -18.54
CA GLY A 731 30.34 30.17 -19.62
C GLY A 731 30.85 29.57 -20.94
N ALA A 732 30.22 28.47 -21.40
CA ALA A 732 30.26 27.84 -22.73
C ALA A 732 31.63 27.40 -23.34
N GLY A 733 31.64 26.24 -24.01
CA GLY A 733 32.77 25.78 -24.83
C GLY A 733 32.59 24.38 -25.41
N THR A 734 32.33 24.28 -26.71
CA THR A 734 32.25 23.01 -27.46
C THR A 734 33.57 22.64 -28.14
N ALA A 735 33.86 21.34 -28.27
CA ALA A 735 34.87 20.81 -29.18
C ALA A 735 34.50 19.38 -29.61
N ALA A 736 34.81 19.02 -30.87
CA ALA A 736 34.57 17.68 -31.41
C ALA A 736 35.72 17.22 -32.33
N ASN A 737 36.27 16.05 -32.05
CA ASN A 737 37.09 15.20 -32.91
C ASN A 737 37.47 13.93 -32.11
N GLY A 738 37.77 12.78 -32.70
CA GLY A 738 37.78 12.42 -34.11
C GLY A 738 38.24 10.96 -34.27
N SER A 739 37.76 10.27 -35.31
CA SER A 739 38.05 8.84 -35.53
C SER A 739 39.52 8.57 -35.86
N ASN A 740 40.09 7.48 -35.34
CA ASN A 740 40.85 6.56 -36.20
C ASN A 740 40.86 5.11 -35.67
N THR A 741 41.49 4.22 -36.45
CA THR A 741 41.23 2.79 -36.52
C THR A 741 42.48 1.94 -36.25
N ASN A 742 42.27 0.61 -36.19
CA ASN A 742 43.26 -0.48 -36.31
C ASN A 742 44.23 -0.71 -35.13
N SER A 743 44.88 -1.88 -35.02
CA SER A 743 44.48 -3.30 -35.21
C SER A 743 45.69 -4.21 -34.92
N SER A 744 45.47 -5.52 -34.74
CA SER A 744 46.50 -6.58 -34.68
C SER A 744 47.46 -6.56 -33.47
N GLY A 745 48.26 -7.63 -33.29
CA GLY A 745 49.33 -7.65 -32.27
C GLY A 745 49.43 -8.88 -31.36
N SER A 746 48.98 -10.08 -31.77
CA SER A 746 49.23 -11.30 -30.96
C SER A 746 50.71 -11.70 -31.00
N ALA A 747 51.31 -11.90 -29.81
CA ALA A 747 52.64 -12.48 -29.65
C ALA A 747 52.63 -13.57 -28.56
N LYS A 748 53.17 -14.75 -28.87
CA LYS A 748 53.36 -15.88 -27.94
C LYS A 748 54.85 -16.12 -27.67
N THR A 749 55.17 -16.48 -26.42
CA THR A 749 56.26 -17.34 -25.86
C THR A 749 56.54 -16.77 -24.46
N GLY A 750 56.40 -17.49 -23.35
CA GLY A 750 57.14 -18.69 -22.96
C GLY A 750 58.11 -18.28 -21.82
N ASP A 751 58.37 -19.03 -20.75
CA ASP A 751 57.98 -20.41 -20.39
C ASP A 751 57.85 -20.54 -18.86
N ASN A 752 57.27 -21.68 -18.42
CA ASN A 752 57.31 -22.39 -17.12
C ASN A 752 58.21 -21.83 -15.98
N SER A 753 57.87 -21.92 -14.68
CA SER A 753 57.17 -23.03 -14.01
C SER A 753 56.69 -22.67 -12.58
N ALA A 754 55.38 -22.80 -12.29
CA ALA A 754 54.82 -22.78 -10.92
C ALA A 754 53.39 -23.36 -10.86
N LEU A 755 53.16 -24.55 -11.44
CA LEU A 755 51.86 -25.23 -11.47
C LEU A 755 51.98 -26.60 -10.78
N GLU A 756 51.34 -26.76 -9.62
CA GLU A 756 50.67 -28.01 -9.16
C GLU A 756 50.05 -27.87 -7.75
N LEU A 757 49.03 -27.02 -7.60
CA LEU A 757 47.85 -27.27 -6.74
C LEU A 757 46.74 -26.25 -7.06
N TYR A 758 45.49 -26.56 -6.69
CA TYR A 758 44.29 -25.72 -6.89
C TYR A 758 43.91 -25.39 -8.35
N GLY A 759 43.60 -26.44 -9.12
CA GLY A 759 42.95 -26.32 -10.43
C GLY A 759 41.77 -27.29 -10.59
N LEU A 760 40.72 -27.15 -9.77
CA LEU A 760 39.49 -27.96 -9.91
C LEU A 760 38.27 -27.39 -9.14
N LEU A 761 37.68 -26.29 -9.65
CA LEU A 761 36.28 -25.85 -9.42
C LEU A 761 36.03 -24.53 -10.18
N SER A 762 35.72 -24.62 -11.48
CA SER A 762 35.56 -23.46 -12.37
C SER A 762 34.12 -23.30 -12.89
N ALA A 763 33.48 -22.20 -12.52
CA ALA A 763 32.28 -21.59 -13.12
C ALA A 763 30.96 -22.41 -13.18
N LEU A 764 29.84 -21.66 -13.17
CA LEU A 764 28.48 -22.10 -13.55
C LEU A 764 27.94 -23.38 -12.87
N SER A 765 27.53 -23.30 -11.60
CA SER A 765 26.71 -24.35 -10.97
C SER A 765 25.71 -23.92 -9.89
N MET A 766 25.96 -22.84 -9.12
CA MET A 766 25.14 -22.57 -7.92
C MET A 766 23.84 -21.78 -8.13
N ALA A 767 23.75 -20.86 -9.11
CA ALA A 767 22.50 -20.14 -9.39
C ALA A 767 21.40 -21.11 -9.91
N ALA A 768 21.76 -22.00 -10.84
CA ALA A 768 20.85 -23.03 -11.35
C ALA A 768 20.41 -24.06 -10.29
N LEU A 769 21.21 -24.26 -9.22
CA LEU A 769 20.90 -25.20 -8.16
C LEU A 769 19.73 -24.74 -7.28
N LEU A 770 19.55 -23.43 -7.10
CA LEU A 770 18.41 -22.87 -6.35
C LEU A 770 17.09 -23.11 -7.09
N ILE A 771 17.07 -22.89 -8.40
CA ILE A 771 15.89 -23.15 -9.26
C ILE A 771 15.55 -24.66 -9.26
N LEU A 772 16.54 -25.52 -9.48
CA LEU A 772 16.34 -26.97 -9.53
C LEU A 772 15.91 -27.59 -8.19
N LEU A 773 16.34 -27.04 -7.05
CA LEU A 773 15.89 -27.52 -5.74
C LEU A 773 14.46 -27.08 -5.41
N GLY A 774 14.05 -25.86 -5.81
CA GLY A 774 12.66 -25.41 -5.70
C GLY A 774 11.69 -26.30 -6.48
N MET A 775 11.98 -26.57 -7.76
CA MET A 775 11.16 -27.44 -8.60
C MET A 775 11.06 -28.88 -8.08
N LYS A 776 12.11 -29.37 -7.39
CA LYS A 776 12.13 -30.75 -6.86
C LYS A 776 11.27 -30.94 -5.61
N HIS A 777 10.91 -29.88 -4.89
CA HIS A 777 10.08 -30.00 -3.68
C HIS A 777 8.57 -30.03 -3.99
N ARG A 778 8.11 -29.38 -5.07
CA ARG A 778 6.71 -29.46 -5.53
C ARG A 778 6.32 -30.82 -6.13
N ARG A 779 7.27 -31.71 -6.43
CA ARG A 779 7.02 -33.00 -7.12
C ARG A 779 6.93 -34.24 -6.22
N ASN A 780 6.83 -34.05 -4.90
CA ASN A 780 6.66 -35.10 -3.88
C ASN A 780 5.38 -34.92 -3.02
N LYS A 781 4.39 -34.19 -3.53
CA LYS A 781 3.02 -34.11 -2.99
C LYS A 781 1.96 -34.15 -4.11
N ALA A 782 2.02 -35.24 -4.87
CA ALA A 782 0.97 -35.80 -5.72
C ALA A 782 1.19 -37.31 -5.75
#